data_AF-A0A140KLZ4-F1
#
_entry.id   AF-A0A140KLZ4-F1
#
_cell.length_a   1.000
_cell.length_b   1.000
_cell.length_c   1.000
_cell.angle_alpha   90.00
_cell.angle_beta   90.00
_cell.angle_gamma   90.00
#
_symmetry.space_group_name_H-M   'P 1'
#
loop_
_entity.id
_entity.type
_entity.pdbx_description
1 polymer ?
#
loop_
_entity_poly.entity_id
_entity_poly.type
_entity_poly.pdbx_seq_one_letter_code
_entity_poly.pdbx_strand_id
1 'polypeptide(L)'
;MLNLPKPSALTESTSVGIIPRAILAPQLPPPSTPSCCYQFGLTMLPQEAEASLDTNLSSILSRLVTLSQLLAIPTQFASGDGQAWTHSEQHYPVLLQWKEQQVPALLAQVEQLLGELAGSNVSNLPQTSSKSVELVLGHVVCAVSRYLPAYSVAFNSEPSPSHRVSLQDGWTSNLSETKARSVLATLRKASPSDSLPASSTIAKALLTDYIKPIFRETASSSSASTSSVNSETGRRNPPAAGSLFISYLDANLGQHRFSSADQDSDAANLAPQRFSLHLSHKTLRTNASQDSGGDVQSLVERNEALGCVNVLSWCLDALRLESESDWSEVWPLVVPPLLTLLEHPQPRFRLRGSVVVHQLLLKPSQSFEAGDAEQIAPGRRQKVLGNMLVRTGIGSLLERTLHVNLTYIHDQHAPALLEHSISALRQLILLTTHPIAYRETQAPLDMSSTGLDAEYDCGKHRMEALFRLLSEGVLSTWSYLPLPPSGTRLGREVVNVTCSAYMILVNDLAPPLSPHRTTLGGAARFLNVTLDWIFRSWLSNVAFDHTDQVDSTINVLTLADRLLFPSEPSQVRDSGAPWASRRSIGLMLSSVAKCWIQAVESHLRSSRQVGLRWDELERWLSRLLVKVSQADHSVEARWSELVKLDQRLEVLLPSH
;
A
#
# COMPACT_ATOMS: atom_id res chain seq x y z
N MET A 1 -6.45 12.55 -19.99
CA MET A 1 -7.55 13.50 -19.75
C MET A 1 -8.55 13.32 -20.87
N LEU A 2 -9.67 12.64 -20.61
CA LEU A 2 -10.75 12.53 -21.59
C LEU A 2 -11.49 13.87 -21.59
N ASN A 3 -11.32 14.64 -22.67
CA ASN A 3 -12.15 15.81 -22.94
C ASN A 3 -13.56 15.31 -23.22
N LEU A 4 -14.46 15.44 -22.25
CA LEU A 4 -15.90 15.26 -22.49
C LEU A 4 -16.39 16.39 -23.40
N PRO A 5 -17.20 16.12 -24.44
CA PRO A 5 -17.77 17.16 -25.28
C PRO A 5 -18.78 17.99 -24.48
N LYS A 6 -18.77 19.31 -24.69
CA LYS A 6 -19.84 20.21 -24.20
C LYS A 6 -21.16 19.86 -24.88
N PRO A 7 -22.28 19.67 -24.15
CA PRO A 7 -23.57 19.46 -24.78
C PRO A 7 -24.09 20.81 -25.33
N SER A 8 -24.24 20.87 -26.65
CA SER A 8 -25.03 21.94 -27.30
C SER A 8 -26.49 21.53 -27.33
N ALA A 9 -27.35 22.53 -27.16
CA ALA A 9 -28.77 22.44 -26.89
C ALA A 9 -29.61 21.70 -27.97
N LEU A 10 -30.64 20.99 -27.45
CA LEU A 10 -32.02 20.81 -27.95
C LEU A 10 -32.23 20.41 -29.42
N THR A 11 -32.87 19.25 -29.66
CA THR A 11 -34.32 19.16 -29.97
C THR A 11 -34.81 17.71 -30.12
N GLU A 12 -36.01 17.47 -29.59
CA GLU A 12 -37.05 16.54 -30.05
C GLU A 12 -36.94 15.02 -29.79
N SER A 13 -37.66 14.62 -28.74
CA SER A 13 -38.61 13.50 -28.68
C SER A 13 -38.23 12.20 -29.40
N THR A 14 -37.79 11.21 -28.62
CA THR A 14 -38.38 9.86 -28.65
C THR A 14 -38.11 9.18 -27.31
N SER A 15 -39.19 8.74 -26.68
CA SER A 15 -39.24 8.04 -25.41
C SER A 15 -38.42 6.75 -25.42
N VAL A 16 -37.23 6.78 -24.81
CA VAL A 16 -36.55 5.57 -24.34
C VAL A 16 -36.98 5.35 -22.91
N GLY A 17 -37.79 4.31 -22.71
CA GLY A 17 -38.30 3.91 -21.40
C GLY A 17 -37.15 3.61 -20.44
N ILE A 18 -37.06 4.39 -19.37
CA ILE A 18 -36.26 4.08 -18.19
C ILE A 18 -36.82 2.77 -17.63
N ILE A 19 -36.01 1.71 -17.67
CA ILE A 19 -36.34 0.45 -16.99
C ILE A 19 -36.38 0.76 -15.49
N PRO A 20 -37.52 0.61 -14.79
CA PRO A 20 -37.55 0.81 -13.36
C PRO A 20 -36.74 -0.31 -12.70
N ARG A 21 -35.59 0.05 -12.11
CA ARG A 21 -34.84 -0.84 -11.21
C ARG A 21 -35.79 -1.22 -10.07
N ALA A 22 -36.04 -2.52 -9.92
CA ALA A 22 -36.84 -3.04 -8.83
C ALA A 22 -36.22 -2.61 -7.49
N ILE A 23 -36.89 -1.71 -6.80
CA ILE A 23 -36.66 -1.45 -5.38
C ILE A 23 -37.16 -2.69 -4.66
N LEU A 24 -36.26 -3.65 -4.43
CA LEU A 24 -36.52 -4.69 -3.43
C LEU A 24 -36.63 -3.97 -2.09
N ALA A 25 -37.81 -4.03 -1.48
CA ALA A 25 -38.03 -3.53 -0.15
C ALA A 25 -36.96 -4.09 0.81
N PRO A 26 -36.46 -3.30 1.77
CA PRO A 26 -35.48 -3.77 2.74
C PRO A 26 -36.11 -4.93 3.51
N GLN A 27 -35.68 -6.15 3.25
CA GLN A 27 -36.06 -7.29 4.07
C GLN A 27 -35.38 -7.07 5.43
N LEU A 28 -36.19 -6.80 6.45
CA LEU A 28 -35.73 -6.83 7.84
C LEU A 28 -35.00 -8.17 8.07
N PRO A 29 -33.82 -8.18 8.70
CA PRO A 29 -33.15 -9.42 9.04
C PRO A 29 -34.04 -10.25 9.98
N PRO A 30 -34.04 -11.59 9.84
CA PRO A 30 -34.87 -12.46 10.67
C PRO A 30 -34.50 -12.30 12.17
N PRO A 31 -35.48 -12.32 13.08
CA PRO A 31 -35.32 -11.98 14.50
C PRO A 31 -34.54 -13.01 15.34
N SER A 32 -33.83 -13.95 14.72
CA SER A 32 -33.17 -15.08 15.39
C SER A 32 -31.64 -15.05 15.34
N THR A 33 -31.01 -13.98 14.83
CA THR A 33 -29.56 -13.83 14.99
C THR A 33 -29.26 -13.29 16.39
N PRO A 34 -28.38 -13.94 17.19
CA PRO A 34 -28.01 -13.44 18.50
C PRO A 34 -27.48 -12.02 18.35
N SER A 35 -27.97 -11.11 19.20
CA SER A 35 -27.51 -9.73 19.29
C SER A 35 -25.99 -9.75 19.42
N CYS A 36 -25.28 -9.43 18.33
CA CYS A 36 -23.85 -9.26 18.37
C CYS A 36 -23.57 -8.22 19.45
N CYS A 37 -22.72 -8.56 20.42
CA CYS A 37 -22.27 -7.68 21.49
C CYS A 37 -21.37 -6.58 20.89
N TYR A 38 -21.94 -5.75 20.02
CA TYR A 38 -21.27 -4.67 19.33
C TYR A 38 -21.27 -3.46 20.26
N GLN A 39 -20.24 -3.36 21.11
CA GLN A 39 -20.11 -2.25 22.06
C GLN A 39 -19.76 -0.91 21.39
N PHE A 40 -19.18 -0.94 20.17
CA PHE A 40 -18.82 0.25 19.38
C PHE A 40 -19.81 0.61 18.28
N GLY A 41 -21.07 0.18 18.35
CA GLY A 41 -22.07 0.86 17.53
C GLY A 41 -22.08 2.32 17.92
N LEU A 42 -22.10 3.26 16.96
CA LEU A 42 -22.39 4.67 17.26
C LEU A 42 -23.86 4.82 17.71
N THR A 43 -24.35 3.93 18.55
CA THR A 43 -25.57 4.03 19.33
C THR A 43 -25.25 4.71 20.66
N MET A 44 -26.29 5.22 21.32
CA MET A 44 -26.19 6.17 22.43
C MET A 44 -25.26 5.67 23.55
N LEU A 45 -24.62 6.61 24.26
CA LEU A 45 -23.85 6.32 25.48
C LEU A 45 -24.67 5.42 26.42
N PRO A 46 -24.06 4.39 27.04
CA PRO A 46 -24.77 3.57 28.02
C PRO A 46 -25.42 4.44 29.10
N GLN A 47 -26.74 4.35 29.28
CA GLN A 47 -27.51 5.23 30.18
C GLN A 47 -27.02 5.18 31.64
N GLU A 48 -26.42 4.06 32.05
CA GLU A 48 -25.84 3.88 33.39
C GLU A 48 -24.58 4.74 33.62
N ALA A 49 -23.88 5.14 32.56
CA ALA A 49 -22.69 5.99 32.65
C ALA A 49 -23.05 7.48 32.87
N GLU A 50 -24.12 7.95 32.25
CA GLU A 50 -24.52 9.38 32.27
C GLU A 50 -24.87 9.89 33.68
N ALA A 51 -25.36 9.02 34.56
CA ALA A 51 -25.75 9.40 35.93
C ALA A 51 -24.56 9.70 36.87
N SER A 52 -23.34 9.35 36.48
CA SER A 52 -22.13 9.41 37.35
C SER A 52 -21.12 10.49 36.96
N LEU A 53 -21.35 11.19 35.85
CA LEU A 53 -20.39 12.14 35.27
C LEU A 53 -20.71 13.58 35.67
N ASP A 54 -19.68 14.41 35.78
CA ASP A 54 -19.87 15.87 35.85
C ASP A 54 -20.66 16.34 34.61
N THR A 55 -21.62 17.22 34.83
CA THR A 55 -22.47 17.83 33.81
C THR A 55 -21.68 18.38 32.62
N ASN A 56 -20.51 18.97 32.87
CA ASN A 56 -19.63 19.48 31.81
C ASN A 56 -18.98 18.34 30.99
N LEU A 57 -18.40 17.36 31.66
CA LEU A 57 -17.75 16.22 31.01
C LEU A 57 -18.75 15.36 30.22
N SER A 58 -19.94 15.12 30.78
CA SER A 58 -21.05 14.45 30.08
C SER A 58 -21.44 15.20 28.80
N SER A 59 -21.50 16.54 28.85
CA SER A 59 -21.78 17.38 27.68
C SER A 59 -20.70 17.24 26.59
N ILE A 60 -19.42 17.28 26.97
CA ILE A 60 -18.29 17.11 26.04
C ILE A 60 -18.36 15.73 25.36
N LEU A 61 -18.53 14.65 26.15
CA LEU A 61 -18.60 13.28 25.63
C LEU A 61 -19.79 13.08 24.70
N SER A 62 -20.98 13.58 25.06
CA SER A 62 -22.18 13.50 24.22
C SER A 62 -22.01 14.23 22.88
N ARG A 63 -21.36 15.40 22.89
CA ARG A 63 -21.03 16.16 21.67
C ARG A 63 -20.03 15.42 20.80
N LEU A 64 -18.98 14.81 21.37
CA LEU A 64 -18.00 14.01 20.64
C LEU A 64 -18.63 12.80 19.94
N VAL A 65 -19.56 12.09 20.61
CA VAL A 65 -20.32 10.99 20.01
C VAL A 65 -21.18 11.48 18.85
N THR A 66 -21.89 12.59 19.04
CA THR A 66 -22.72 13.20 17.98
C THR A 66 -21.89 13.59 16.76
N LEU A 67 -20.73 14.20 16.97
CA LEU A 67 -19.81 14.53 15.86
C LEU A 67 -19.27 13.27 15.17
N SER A 68 -18.98 12.21 15.92
CA SER A 68 -18.51 10.93 15.38
C SER A 68 -19.56 10.28 14.46
N GLN A 69 -20.85 10.38 14.83
CA GLN A 69 -21.98 9.96 14.01
C GLN A 69 -22.11 10.76 12.72
N LEU A 70 -21.98 12.09 12.78
CA LEU A 70 -22.05 12.97 11.60
C LEU A 70 -20.88 12.78 10.63
N LEU A 71 -19.72 12.39 11.17
CA LEU A 71 -18.51 12.04 10.42
C LEU A 71 -18.56 10.63 9.82
N ALA A 72 -19.60 9.83 10.04
CA ALA A 72 -19.78 8.57 9.34
C ALA A 72 -20.06 8.80 7.84
N ILE A 73 -19.50 7.96 6.97
CA ILE A 73 -19.60 8.15 5.51
C ILE A 73 -21.02 7.75 5.05
N PRO A 74 -21.71 8.57 4.24
CA PRO A 74 -22.96 8.18 3.58
C PRO A 74 -22.79 6.94 2.74
N THR A 75 -23.69 5.96 2.90
CA THR A 75 -23.67 4.70 2.12
C THR A 75 -23.66 4.97 0.62
N GLN A 76 -24.35 6.04 0.20
CA GLN A 76 -24.44 6.47 -1.19
C GLN A 76 -23.08 6.83 -1.80
N PHE A 77 -22.20 7.48 -1.05
CA PHE A 77 -20.85 7.85 -1.51
C PHE A 77 -19.90 6.66 -1.55
N ALA A 78 -20.22 5.60 -0.82
CA ALA A 78 -19.39 4.41 -0.69
C ALA A 78 -19.71 3.31 -1.71
N SER A 79 -20.85 3.39 -2.40
CA SER A 79 -21.22 2.41 -3.43
C SER A 79 -20.33 2.47 -4.68
N GLY A 80 -20.28 1.39 -5.46
CA GLY A 80 -19.60 1.35 -6.77
C GLY A 80 -18.11 1.69 -6.71
N ASP A 81 -17.34 0.91 -5.95
CA ASP A 81 -15.92 1.11 -5.73
C ASP A 81 -15.49 2.44 -5.07
N GLY A 82 -16.40 3.06 -4.30
CA GLY A 82 -16.19 4.42 -3.79
C GLY A 82 -16.28 5.49 -4.88
N GLN A 83 -16.82 5.13 -6.04
CA GLN A 83 -16.97 5.97 -7.22
C GLN A 83 -18.42 6.04 -7.71
N ALA A 84 -19.43 5.53 -7.01
CA ALA A 84 -20.82 5.66 -7.47
C ALA A 84 -21.26 7.11 -7.73
N TRP A 85 -20.67 8.08 -7.01
CA TRP A 85 -20.88 9.50 -7.25
C TRP A 85 -20.32 9.98 -8.61
N THR A 86 -19.31 9.32 -9.17
CA THR A 86 -18.75 9.67 -10.49
C THR A 86 -19.77 9.47 -11.62
N HIS A 87 -20.77 8.62 -11.39
CA HIS A 87 -21.82 8.31 -12.34
C HIS A 87 -23.14 9.03 -12.05
N SER A 88 -23.23 9.83 -10.98
CA SER A 88 -24.42 10.61 -10.62
C SER A 88 -24.12 12.10 -10.58
N GLU A 89 -24.62 12.84 -11.58
CA GLU A 89 -24.56 14.30 -11.63
C GLU A 89 -25.25 14.96 -10.41
N GLN A 90 -26.22 14.26 -9.81
CA GLN A 90 -26.97 14.76 -8.65
C GLN A 90 -26.19 14.61 -7.34
N HIS A 91 -25.41 13.54 -7.18
CA HIS A 91 -24.70 13.26 -5.92
C HIS A 91 -23.33 13.92 -5.83
N TYR A 92 -22.72 14.27 -6.96
CA TYR A 92 -21.38 14.87 -6.98
C TYR A 92 -21.29 16.24 -6.26
N PRO A 93 -22.20 17.22 -6.47
CA PRO A 93 -22.15 18.50 -5.76
C PRO A 93 -22.35 18.32 -4.25
N VAL A 94 -23.23 17.40 -3.85
CA VAL A 94 -23.51 17.08 -2.45
C VAL A 94 -22.28 16.46 -1.78
N LEU A 95 -21.59 15.54 -2.47
CA LEU A 95 -20.32 15.00 -2.01
C LEU A 95 -19.27 16.10 -1.84
N LEU A 96 -19.13 16.99 -2.84
CA LEU A 96 -18.15 18.06 -2.80
C LEU A 96 -18.39 19.01 -1.62
N GLN A 97 -19.65 19.40 -1.39
CA GLN A 97 -20.03 20.24 -0.25
C GLN A 97 -19.75 19.53 1.08
N TRP A 98 -20.13 18.26 1.20
CA TRP A 98 -19.89 17.47 2.40
C TRP A 98 -18.38 17.32 2.68
N LYS A 99 -17.60 16.94 1.67
CA LYS A 99 -16.15 16.69 1.73
C LYS A 99 -15.31 17.95 1.97
N GLU A 100 -15.64 19.06 1.31
CA GLU A 100 -14.81 20.28 1.33
C GLU A 100 -15.24 21.27 2.42
N GLN A 101 -16.52 21.28 2.82
CA GLN A 101 -17.02 22.24 3.81
C GLN A 101 -17.40 21.56 5.13
N GLN A 102 -18.27 20.54 5.07
CA GLN A 102 -18.86 19.99 6.29
C GLN A 102 -17.85 19.14 7.09
N VAL A 103 -17.14 18.22 6.45
CA VAL A 103 -16.16 17.33 7.11
C VAL A 103 -15.04 18.15 7.79
N PRO A 104 -14.36 19.11 7.15
CA PRO A 104 -13.34 19.92 7.80
C PRO A 104 -13.86 20.72 9.00
N ALA A 105 -15.09 21.25 8.92
CA ALA A 105 -15.70 21.97 10.03
C ALA A 105 -15.99 21.04 11.22
N LEU A 106 -16.54 19.85 10.97
CA LEU A 106 -16.78 18.84 12.00
C LEU A 106 -15.48 18.37 12.66
N LEU A 107 -14.43 18.10 11.87
CA LEU A 107 -13.12 17.72 12.40
C LEU A 107 -12.49 18.82 13.27
N ALA A 108 -12.68 20.10 12.92
CA ALA A 108 -12.23 21.22 13.73
C ALA A 108 -12.94 21.26 15.11
N GLN A 109 -14.24 20.95 15.14
CA GLN A 109 -15.00 20.88 16.39
C GLN A 109 -14.55 19.70 17.26
N VAL A 110 -14.23 18.54 16.65
CA VAL A 110 -13.65 17.40 17.36
C VAL A 110 -12.31 17.77 17.98
N GLU A 111 -11.42 18.43 17.23
CA GLU A 111 -10.12 18.89 17.71
C GLU A 111 -10.26 19.83 18.92
N GLN A 112 -11.18 20.79 18.85
CA GLN A 112 -11.47 21.69 19.97
C GLN A 112 -11.97 20.94 21.21
N LEU A 113 -12.95 20.05 21.06
CA LEU A 113 -13.53 19.29 22.17
C LEU A 113 -12.53 18.32 22.81
N LEU A 114 -11.61 17.75 22.03
CA LEU A 114 -10.51 16.95 22.57
C LEU A 114 -9.53 17.81 23.38
N GLY A 115 -9.27 19.05 22.96
CA GLY A 115 -8.50 20.02 23.74
C GLY A 115 -9.16 20.36 25.07
N GLU A 116 -10.49 20.60 25.06
CA GLU A 116 -11.30 20.83 26.28
C GLU A 116 -11.30 19.60 27.20
N LEU A 117 -11.40 18.39 26.62
CA LEU A 117 -11.35 17.14 27.37
C LEU A 117 -9.98 16.90 28.02
N ALA A 118 -8.88 17.19 27.31
CA ALA A 118 -7.53 17.06 27.83
C ALA A 118 -7.27 18.04 28.99
N GLY A 119 -7.87 19.23 28.95
CA GLY A 119 -7.82 20.22 30.04
C GLY A 119 -8.73 19.87 31.24
N SER A 120 -9.61 18.88 31.10
CA SER A 120 -10.47 18.42 32.20
C SER A 120 -9.73 17.38 33.06
N ASN A 121 -9.93 17.38 34.38
CA ASN A 121 -9.28 16.46 35.32
C ASN A 121 -9.84 15.02 35.22
N VAL A 122 -9.58 14.35 34.10
CA VAL A 122 -10.04 12.98 33.80
C VAL A 122 -9.33 11.93 34.68
N SER A 123 -8.15 12.24 35.23
CA SER A 123 -7.32 11.30 36.02
C SER A 123 -7.93 10.83 37.34
N ASN A 124 -8.95 11.51 37.87
CA ASN A 124 -9.60 11.18 39.16
C ASN A 124 -10.98 10.52 39.00
N LEU A 125 -11.36 10.09 37.79
CA LEU A 125 -12.67 9.51 37.51
C LEU A 125 -12.82 8.08 38.07
N PRO A 126 -14.02 7.68 38.51
CA PRO A 126 -14.32 6.29 38.83
C PRO A 126 -14.11 5.38 37.61
N GLN A 127 -13.79 4.10 37.84
CA GLN A 127 -13.49 3.13 36.78
C GLN A 127 -14.61 3.01 35.72
N THR A 128 -15.88 3.17 36.11
CA THR A 128 -17.03 3.14 35.19
C THR A 128 -17.00 4.31 34.22
N SER A 129 -16.71 5.51 34.73
CA SER A 129 -16.56 6.73 33.93
C SER A 129 -15.34 6.70 33.02
N SER A 130 -14.24 6.06 33.44
CA SER A 130 -13.05 5.84 32.62
C SER A 130 -13.37 5.01 31.37
N LYS A 131 -14.15 3.92 31.52
CA LYS A 131 -14.57 3.09 30.37
C LYS A 131 -15.43 3.86 29.38
N SER A 132 -16.28 4.78 29.85
CA SER A 132 -17.07 5.64 28.97
C SER A 132 -16.20 6.60 28.17
N VAL A 133 -15.17 7.18 28.79
CA VAL A 133 -14.20 8.03 28.09
C VAL A 133 -13.45 7.22 27.02
N GLU A 134 -12.95 6.02 27.37
CA GLU A 134 -12.27 5.13 26.41
C GLU A 134 -13.16 4.78 25.21
N LEU A 135 -14.44 4.47 25.45
CA LEU A 135 -15.41 4.17 24.41
C LEU A 135 -15.67 5.35 23.48
N VAL A 136 -15.87 6.56 24.03
CA VAL A 136 -16.06 7.78 23.23
C VAL A 136 -14.82 8.11 22.41
N LEU A 137 -13.63 7.99 22.99
CA LEU A 137 -12.38 8.19 22.26
C LEU A 137 -12.20 7.15 21.16
N GLY A 138 -12.61 5.89 21.38
CA GLY A 138 -12.65 4.88 20.34
C GLY A 138 -13.59 5.25 19.18
N HIS A 139 -14.78 5.80 19.46
CA HIS A 139 -15.66 6.33 18.41
C HIS A 139 -15.04 7.48 17.62
N VAL A 140 -14.33 8.39 18.30
CA VAL A 140 -13.60 9.48 17.65
C VAL A 140 -12.53 8.91 16.73
N VAL A 141 -11.74 7.92 17.17
CA VAL A 141 -10.75 7.24 16.34
C VAL A 141 -11.42 6.59 15.11
N CYS A 142 -12.52 5.85 15.31
CA CYS A 142 -13.26 5.22 14.22
C CYS A 142 -13.77 6.24 13.20
N ALA A 143 -14.29 7.37 13.65
CA ALA A 143 -14.81 8.41 12.77
C ALA A 143 -13.71 9.16 12.01
N VAL A 144 -12.63 9.53 12.70
CA VAL A 144 -11.57 10.38 12.16
C VAL A 144 -10.63 9.61 11.24
N SER A 145 -10.31 8.35 11.55
CA SER A 145 -9.38 7.53 10.76
C SER A 145 -9.82 7.33 9.31
N ARG A 146 -11.13 7.42 9.03
CA ARG A 146 -11.70 7.30 7.67
C ARG A 146 -11.21 8.37 6.71
N TYR A 147 -10.79 9.51 7.24
CA TYR A 147 -10.34 10.67 6.46
C TYR A 147 -8.82 10.72 6.31
N LEU A 148 -8.12 9.65 6.65
CA LEU A 148 -6.71 9.47 6.36
C LEU A 148 -6.55 8.38 5.32
N PRO A 149 -5.67 8.53 4.32
CA PRO A 149 -5.33 7.38 3.50
C PRO A 149 -4.57 6.36 4.36
N ALA A 150 -4.76 5.07 4.09
CA ALA A 150 -4.14 3.98 4.87
C ALA A 150 -2.61 4.11 4.99
N TYR A 151 -1.95 4.74 4.01
CA TYR A 151 -0.52 5.01 4.07
C TYR A 151 -0.14 6.22 4.95
N SER A 152 -1.02 7.17 5.25
CA SER A 152 -0.68 8.40 6.00
C SER A 152 -0.78 8.29 7.52
N VAL A 153 -1.37 7.21 8.02
CA VAL A 153 -1.59 7.04 9.46
C VAL A 153 -0.26 6.81 10.20
N ALA A 154 0.79 6.33 9.53
CA ALA A 154 2.04 5.91 10.16
C ALA A 154 3.27 6.82 9.94
N PHE A 155 3.24 7.81 9.02
CA PHE A 155 4.48 8.51 8.60
C PHE A 155 4.43 10.03 8.86
N ASN A 156 5.47 10.51 9.56
CA ASN A 156 5.83 11.94 9.63
C ASN A 156 6.87 12.33 8.56
N SER A 157 7.38 11.37 7.78
CA SER A 157 8.28 11.63 6.66
C SER A 157 7.47 11.88 5.40
N GLU A 158 7.68 13.04 4.76
CA GLU A 158 7.10 13.33 3.45
C GLU A 158 7.53 12.24 2.46
N PRO A 159 6.57 11.50 1.85
CA PRO A 159 6.91 10.54 0.82
C PRO A 159 7.39 11.28 -0.43
N SER A 160 8.45 10.76 -1.05
CA SER A 160 8.98 11.26 -2.33
C SER A 160 7.86 11.45 -3.37
N PRO A 161 7.82 12.59 -4.09
CA PRO A 161 6.66 13.00 -4.88
C PRO A 161 6.43 12.22 -6.19
N SER A 162 7.28 11.26 -6.56
CA SER A 162 7.36 10.82 -7.96
C SER A 162 6.30 9.81 -8.42
N HIS A 163 5.57 9.08 -7.56
CA HIS A 163 4.54 8.14 -8.03
C HIS A 163 3.37 7.98 -7.05
N ARG A 164 2.54 9.02 -6.89
CA ARG A 164 1.24 8.87 -6.23
C ARG A 164 0.19 8.41 -7.25
N VAL A 165 0.02 7.09 -7.41
CA VAL A 165 -1.33 6.61 -7.73
C VAL A 165 -2.16 6.91 -6.49
N SER A 166 -2.98 7.96 -6.56
CA SER A 166 -3.79 8.38 -5.44
C SER A 166 -4.72 7.24 -5.03
N LEU A 167 -4.35 6.53 -3.97
CA LEU A 167 -5.18 5.62 -3.19
C LEU A 167 -6.31 6.37 -2.45
N GLN A 168 -6.70 7.55 -2.93
CA GLN A 168 -7.81 8.29 -2.38
C GLN A 168 -9.11 7.67 -2.89
N ASP A 169 -9.95 7.31 -1.94
CA ASP A 169 -11.29 6.79 -2.17
C ASP A 169 -12.26 7.86 -2.72
N GLY A 170 -11.75 8.99 -3.22
CA GLY A 170 -12.54 10.10 -3.79
C GLY A 170 -13.23 11.00 -2.77
N TRP A 171 -13.54 10.50 -1.58
CA TRP A 171 -14.30 11.24 -0.54
C TRP A 171 -13.45 12.02 0.47
N THR A 172 -12.11 11.98 0.41
CA THR A 172 -11.21 12.74 1.30
C THR A 172 -10.63 13.97 0.62
N SER A 173 -10.55 15.10 1.34
CA SER A 173 -9.86 16.33 0.91
C SER A 173 -8.55 16.52 1.68
N ASN A 174 -7.56 17.20 1.09
CA ASN A 174 -6.28 17.48 1.76
C ASN A 174 -6.48 18.22 3.11
N LEU A 175 -7.50 19.08 3.18
CA LEU A 175 -7.88 19.78 4.40
C LEU A 175 -8.42 18.81 5.46
N SER A 176 -9.31 17.90 5.07
CA SER A 176 -9.82 16.85 5.98
C SER A 176 -8.70 15.93 6.46
N GLU A 177 -7.77 15.53 5.58
CA GLU A 177 -6.62 14.68 5.92
C GLU A 177 -5.70 15.36 6.95
N THR A 178 -5.42 16.65 6.76
CA THR A 178 -4.55 17.43 7.66
C THR A 178 -5.18 17.54 9.05
N LYS A 179 -6.48 17.87 9.12
CA LYS A 179 -7.21 17.96 10.39
C LYS A 179 -7.34 16.61 11.08
N ALA A 180 -7.69 15.55 10.33
CA ALA A 180 -7.77 14.20 10.87
C ALA A 180 -6.41 13.74 11.45
N ARG A 181 -5.30 14.08 10.79
CA ARG A 181 -3.95 13.79 11.28
C ARG A 181 -3.66 14.53 12.59
N SER A 182 -4.04 15.81 12.70
CA SER A 182 -3.90 16.60 13.94
C SER A 182 -4.68 15.98 15.11
N VAL A 183 -5.94 15.60 14.86
CA VAL A 183 -6.80 14.96 15.86
C VAL A 183 -6.21 13.64 16.36
N LEU A 184 -5.82 12.73 15.44
CA LEU A 184 -5.24 11.45 15.84
C LEU A 184 -3.85 11.60 16.47
N ALA A 185 -3.05 12.60 16.07
CA ALA A 185 -1.78 12.89 16.71
C ALA A 185 -1.97 13.33 18.17
N THR A 186 -3.02 14.10 18.47
CA THR A 186 -3.38 14.49 19.84
C THR A 186 -3.71 13.25 20.69
N LEU A 187 -4.51 12.32 20.16
CA LEU A 187 -4.85 11.07 20.85
C LEU A 187 -3.64 10.13 21.05
N ARG A 188 -2.63 10.21 20.18
CA ARG A 188 -1.40 9.40 20.29
C ARG A 188 -0.39 9.98 21.27
N LYS A 189 -0.32 11.31 21.39
CA LYS A 189 0.63 12.00 22.26
C LYS A 189 0.29 11.90 23.74
N ALA A 190 -0.94 11.49 24.07
CA ALA A 190 -1.36 11.20 25.45
C ALA A 190 -0.38 10.18 26.09
N SER A 191 0.55 10.71 26.86
CA SER A 191 1.53 9.97 27.65
C SER A 191 0.82 9.32 28.85
N PRO A 192 1.35 8.24 29.46
CA PRO A 192 0.79 7.70 30.71
C PRO A 192 0.72 8.71 31.88
N SER A 193 1.38 9.88 31.76
CA SER A 193 1.29 11.00 32.70
C SER A 193 0.18 12.01 32.38
N ASP A 194 -0.48 11.90 31.22
CA ASP A 194 -1.52 12.82 30.77
C ASP A 194 -2.91 12.37 31.25
N SER A 195 -3.88 13.28 31.21
CA SER A 195 -5.26 13.06 31.65
C SER A 195 -6.04 12.03 30.81
N LEU A 196 -5.55 11.67 29.61
CA LEU A 196 -6.24 10.80 28.67
C LEU A 196 -5.80 9.32 28.78
N PRO A 197 -6.69 8.35 28.50
CA PRO A 197 -6.34 6.93 28.51
C PRO A 197 -5.29 6.59 27.45
N ALA A 198 -4.45 5.60 27.76
CA ALA A 198 -3.36 5.18 26.87
C ALA A 198 -3.89 4.70 25.50
N SER A 199 -3.26 5.15 24.42
CA SER A 199 -3.63 4.80 23.04
C SER A 199 -3.66 3.29 22.79
N SER A 200 -2.81 2.51 23.48
CA SER A 200 -2.77 1.05 23.39
C SER A 200 -4.03 0.39 23.94
N THR A 201 -4.65 0.96 24.98
CA THR A 201 -5.89 0.44 25.58
C THR A 201 -7.05 0.64 24.60
N ILE A 202 -7.15 1.85 24.02
CA ILE A 202 -8.14 2.15 22.98
C ILE A 202 -7.95 1.21 21.78
N ALA A 203 -6.71 1.02 21.32
CA ALA A 203 -6.42 0.13 20.19
C ALA A 203 -6.86 -1.32 20.43
N LYS A 204 -6.62 -1.88 21.63
CA LYS A 204 -7.05 -3.23 22.00
C LYS A 204 -8.57 -3.36 22.05
N ALA A 205 -9.26 -2.36 22.60
CA ALA A 205 -10.72 -2.32 22.61
C ALA A 205 -11.28 -2.28 21.18
N LEU A 206 -10.77 -1.39 20.33
CA LEU A 206 -11.17 -1.29 18.92
C LEU A 206 -10.91 -2.58 18.13
N LEU A 207 -9.80 -3.27 18.37
CA LEU A 207 -9.52 -4.54 17.71
C LEU A 207 -10.54 -5.63 18.09
N THR A 208 -10.94 -5.67 19.37
CA THR A 208 -11.85 -6.69 19.91
C THR A 208 -13.29 -6.43 19.52
N ASP A 209 -13.73 -5.18 19.68
CA ASP A 209 -15.15 -4.83 19.71
C ASP A 209 -15.63 -4.11 18.43
N TYR A 210 -14.70 -3.63 17.58
CA TYR A 210 -15.01 -2.96 16.32
C TYR A 210 -14.46 -3.72 15.10
N ILE A 211 -13.15 -3.95 15.01
CA ILE A 211 -12.51 -4.59 13.84
C ILE A 211 -12.93 -6.05 13.71
N LYS A 212 -12.77 -6.86 14.77
CA LYS A 212 -13.06 -8.30 14.72
C LYS A 212 -14.50 -8.61 14.26
N PRO A 213 -15.56 -7.94 14.77
CA PRO A 213 -16.92 -8.14 14.27
C PRO A 213 -17.09 -7.83 12.78
N ILE A 214 -16.54 -6.72 12.30
CA ILE A 214 -16.66 -6.30 10.88
C ILE A 214 -16.04 -7.35 9.96
N PHE A 215 -14.82 -7.79 10.27
CA PHE A 215 -14.10 -8.77 9.46
C PHE A 215 -14.69 -10.18 9.56
N ARG A 216 -15.28 -10.56 10.70
CA ARG A 216 -16.01 -11.82 10.84
C ARG A 216 -17.25 -11.85 9.96
N GLU A 217 -18.03 -10.77 9.95
CA GLU A 217 -19.21 -10.63 9.10
C GLU A 217 -18.82 -10.61 7.61
N THR A 218 -17.77 -9.87 7.27
CA THR A 218 -17.21 -9.83 5.91
C THR A 218 -16.79 -11.22 5.45
N ALA A 219 -15.99 -11.94 6.25
CA ALA A 219 -15.53 -13.29 5.92
C ALA A 219 -16.67 -14.32 5.80
N SER A 220 -17.81 -14.07 6.46
CA SER A 220 -19.00 -14.93 6.39
C SER A 220 -19.86 -14.64 5.14
N SER A 221 -19.59 -13.55 4.41
CA SER A 221 -20.32 -13.17 3.20
C SER A 221 -19.86 -14.02 2.00
N SER A 222 -20.79 -14.36 1.10
CA SER A 222 -20.62 -15.36 0.03
C SER A 222 -19.41 -15.15 -0.90
N SER A 223 -18.97 -13.91 -1.10
CA SER A 223 -17.84 -13.56 -1.96
C SER A 223 -16.49 -13.45 -1.24
N ALA A 224 -16.47 -13.38 0.10
CA ALA A 224 -15.24 -13.38 0.91
C ALA A 224 -15.02 -14.69 1.69
N SER A 225 -15.91 -15.68 1.52
CA SER A 225 -15.86 -17.00 2.16
C SER A 225 -14.68 -17.88 1.71
N THR A 226 -13.77 -17.36 0.86
CA THR A 226 -12.59 -18.04 0.32
C THR A 226 -11.33 -17.88 1.18
N SER A 227 -11.39 -17.21 2.34
CA SER A 227 -10.19 -17.02 3.16
C SER A 227 -9.59 -18.37 3.58
N SER A 228 -8.26 -18.47 3.47
CA SER A 228 -7.51 -19.63 3.89
C SER A 228 -7.44 -19.78 5.42
N VAL A 229 -8.03 -18.84 6.16
CA VAL A 229 -8.03 -18.79 7.63
C VAL A 229 -9.45 -18.70 8.20
N ASN A 230 -9.69 -19.45 9.26
CA ASN A 230 -10.93 -19.42 10.03
C ASN A 230 -11.06 -18.07 10.76
N SER A 231 -12.18 -17.37 10.55
CA SER A 231 -12.45 -16.02 11.07
C SER A 231 -12.56 -15.94 12.59
N GLU A 232 -12.87 -17.05 13.28
CA GLU A 232 -13.00 -17.09 14.74
C GLU A 232 -11.69 -17.41 15.44
N THR A 233 -10.91 -18.33 14.86
CA THR A 233 -9.72 -18.90 15.50
C THR A 233 -8.41 -18.35 14.94
N GLY A 234 -8.44 -17.69 13.78
CA GLY A 234 -7.22 -17.27 13.08
C GLY A 234 -6.35 -18.42 12.58
N ARG A 235 -6.84 -19.67 12.66
CA ARG A 235 -6.14 -20.87 12.19
C ARG A 235 -6.40 -21.11 10.72
N ARG A 236 -5.40 -21.65 10.03
CA ARG A 236 -5.51 -22.06 8.63
C ARG A 236 -6.63 -23.11 8.44
N ASN A 237 -7.55 -22.83 7.52
CA ASN A 237 -8.56 -23.77 7.06
C ASN A 237 -7.88 -24.94 6.30
N PRO A 238 -8.38 -26.17 6.43
CA PRO A 238 -7.90 -27.28 5.62
C PRO A 238 -8.15 -26.98 4.12
N PRO A 239 -7.26 -27.43 3.22
CA PRO A 239 -7.46 -27.22 1.79
C PRO A 239 -8.78 -27.86 1.33
N ALA A 240 -9.50 -27.17 0.44
CA ALA A 240 -10.75 -27.69 -0.12
C ALA A 240 -10.52 -29.08 -0.75
N ALA A 241 -11.40 -30.03 -0.42
CA ALA A 241 -11.30 -31.41 -0.89
C ALA A 241 -11.29 -31.44 -2.43
N GLY A 242 -10.23 -32.02 -3.03
CA GLY A 242 -10.06 -32.15 -4.49
C GLY A 242 -9.02 -31.22 -5.14
N SER A 243 -8.42 -30.28 -4.40
CA SER A 243 -7.36 -29.39 -4.91
C SER A 243 -6.00 -30.12 -5.03
N LEU A 244 -5.71 -30.72 -6.19
CA LEU A 244 -4.46 -31.43 -6.49
C LEU A 244 -3.32 -30.56 -7.06
N PHE A 245 -3.50 -29.25 -7.25
CA PHE A 245 -2.46 -28.38 -7.84
C PHE A 245 -1.53 -27.73 -6.81
N ILE A 246 -0.22 -27.82 -7.09
CA ILE A 246 0.91 -27.28 -6.30
C ILE A 246 1.13 -25.77 -6.51
N SER A 247 0.27 -25.09 -7.28
CA SER A 247 0.27 -23.62 -7.35
C SER A 247 -1.16 -23.13 -7.27
N TYR A 248 -1.50 -22.55 -6.10
CA TYR A 248 -2.77 -21.89 -5.86
C TYR A 248 -2.71 -20.50 -6.51
N LEU A 249 -2.66 -20.46 -7.84
CA LEU A 249 -3.13 -19.28 -8.54
C LEU A 249 -4.59 -19.12 -8.15
N ASP A 250 -4.95 -17.93 -7.67
CA ASP A 250 -6.30 -17.57 -7.26
C ASP A 250 -7.30 -18.15 -8.27
N ALA A 251 -8.32 -18.91 -7.84
CA ALA A 251 -9.33 -19.41 -8.77
C ALA A 251 -10.01 -18.26 -9.54
N ASN A 252 -9.90 -17.04 -9.00
CA ASN A 252 -10.40 -15.80 -9.58
C ASN A 252 -9.37 -15.04 -10.45
N LEU A 253 -8.15 -15.56 -10.66
CA LEU A 253 -7.17 -14.94 -11.56
C LEU A 253 -7.78 -14.85 -12.97
N GLY A 254 -8.10 -13.62 -13.41
CA GLY A 254 -8.76 -13.35 -14.70
C GLY A 254 -10.29 -13.23 -14.65
N GLN A 255 -10.95 -13.66 -13.56
CA GLN A 255 -12.41 -13.50 -13.38
C GLN A 255 -12.83 -12.09 -12.95
N HIS A 256 -11.89 -11.30 -12.41
CA HIS A 256 -12.09 -9.86 -12.09
C HIS A 256 -12.52 -9.00 -13.28
N ARG A 257 -12.37 -9.51 -14.51
CA ARG A 257 -12.77 -8.78 -15.73
C ARG A 257 -14.25 -8.89 -16.06
N PHE A 258 -15.00 -9.84 -15.49
CA PHE A 258 -16.36 -10.12 -15.93
C PHE A 258 -17.30 -10.49 -14.76
N SER A 259 -18.08 -9.49 -14.32
CA SER A 259 -19.51 -9.61 -13.96
C SER A 259 -19.99 -10.16 -12.60
N SER A 260 -19.16 -10.59 -11.65
CA SER A 260 -19.67 -11.08 -10.34
C SER A 260 -19.60 -10.08 -9.17
N ALA A 261 -18.68 -9.12 -9.17
CA ALA A 261 -18.52 -8.19 -8.04
C ALA A 261 -19.59 -7.09 -7.97
N ASP A 262 -20.14 -6.68 -9.12
CA ASP A 262 -21.23 -5.68 -9.18
C ASP A 262 -22.55 -6.21 -8.57
N GLN A 263 -22.67 -7.53 -8.43
CA GLN A 263 -23.88 -8.18 -7.91
C GLN A 263 -23.83 -8.42 -6.38
N ASP A 264 -22.67 -8.25 -5.73
CA ASP A 264 -22.47 -8.45 -4.29
C ASP A 264 -21.95 -7.15 -3.64
N SER A 265 -22.84 -6.15 -3.55
CA SER A 265 -22.55 -4.78 -3.08
C SER A 265 -21.98 -4.71 -1.66
N ASP A 266 -22.29 -5.70 -0.83
CA ASP A 266 -22.02 -5.65 0.61
C ASP A 266 -20.60 -6.10 0.93
N ALA A 267 -20.15 -7.20 0.31
CA ALA A 267 -18.79 -7.71 0.47
C ALA A 267 -17.78 -6.91 -0.37
N ALA A 268 -18.20 -6.38 -1.53
CA ALA A 268 -17.37 -5.53 -2.36
C ALA A 268 -16.90 -4.25 -1.65
N ASN A 269 -17.50 -3.82 -0.55
CA ASN A 269 -17.16 -2.56 0.12
C ASN A 269 -16.58 -2.71 1.54
N LEU A 270 -16.35 -3.95 2.03
CA LEU A 270 -16.04 -4.21 3.44
C LEU A 270 -17.01 -3.49 4.40
N ALA A 271 -18.27 -3.34 3.97
CA ALA A 271 -19.25 -2.50 4.63
C ALA A 271 -20.57 -3.28 4.82
N PRO A 272 -20.57 -4.34 5.65
CA PRO A 272 -21.78 -5.13 5.86
C PRO A 272 -22.94 -4.23 6.30
N GLN A 273 -24.14 -4.44 5.74
CA GLN A 273 -25.33 -3.62 6.04
C GLN A 273 -25.67 -3.60 7.53
N ARG A 274 -25.23 -4.62 8.28
CA ARG A 274 -25.39 -4.72 9.72
C ARG A 274 -24.72 -3.58 10.51
N PHE A 275 -23.77 -2.86 9.89
CA PHE A 275 -23.10 -1.68 10.45
C PHE A 275 -23.66 -0.36 9.87
N SER A 276 -24.84 -0.40 9.24
CA SER A 276 -25.54 0.80 8.81
C SER A 276 -26.14 1.54 10.01
N LEU A 277 -26.00 2.86 9.99
CA LEU A 277 -26.52 3.78 10.99
C LEU A 277 -27.55 4.69 10.30
N HIS A 278 -28.75 4.77 10.86
CA HIS A 278 -29.77 5.72 10.40
C HIS A 278 -29.78 6.94 11.33
N LEU A 279 -29.38 8.09 10.80
CA LEU A 279 -29.38 9.34 11.56
C LEU A 279 -30.79 9.92 11.67
N SER A 280 -31.20 10.34 12.87
CA SER A 280 -32.45 11.08 13.04
C SER A 280 -32.38 12.44 12.33
N HIS A 281 -33.45 12.83 11.64
CA HIS A 281 -33.58 14.15 11.03
C HIS A 281 -33.37 15.31 12.03
N LYS A 282 -33.64 15.08 13.33
CA LYS A 282 -33.38 16.08 14.37
C LYS A 282 -31.89 16.38 14.52
N THR A 283 -31.04 15.34 14.52
CA THR A 283 -29.58 15.45 14.65
C THR A 283 -28.94 16.12 13.43
N LEU A 284 -29.50 15.90 12.24
CA LEU A 284 -29.07 16.55 11.00
C LEU A 284 -29.45 18.04 10.99
N ARG A 285 -30.66 18.41 11.44
CA ARG A 285 -31.15 19.80 11.44
C ARG A 285 -30.49 20.70 12.46
N THR A 286 -30.08 20.19 13.62
CA THR A 286 -29.40 21.01 14.65
C THR A 286 -28.00 21.45 14.24
N ASN A 287 -27.39 20.80 13.25
CA ASN A 287 -26.02 21.04 12.83
C ASN A 287 -25.90 21.57 11.39
N ALA A 288 -26.97 21.52 10.58
CA ALA A 288 -27.02 22.16 9.28
C ALA A 288 -27.45 23.63 9.44
N SER A 289 -26.57 24.57 9.11
CA SER A 289 -26.94 25.97 8.92
C SER A 289 -28.10 26.06 7.92
N GLN A 290 -29.18 26.74 8.33
CA GLN A 290 -30.39 26.97 7.54
C GLN A 290 -30.03 27.57 6.17
N ASP A 291 -30.13 26.77 5.09
CA ASP A 291 -30.54 27.17 3.73
C ASP A 291 -30.10 26.13 2.69
N SER A 292 -30.90 25.09 2.46
CA SER A 292 -30.96 24.33 1.19
C SER A 292 -32.04 23.25 1.25
N GLY A 293 -33.22 23.54 0.68
CA GLY A 293 -34.37 22.63 0.61
C GLY A 293 -34.29 21.56 -0.48
N GLY A 294 -33.15 20.88 -0.61
CA GLY A 294 -32.94 19.82 -1.61
C GLY A 294 -32.65 18.46 -0.99
N ASP A 295 -33.55 17.49 -1.24
CA ASP A 295 -33.40 16.03 -1.14
C ASP A 295 -32.44 15.43 -0.06
N VAL A 296 -32.64 15.83 1.19
CA VAL A 296 -31.84 15.40 2.36
C VAL A 296 -32.04 13.91 2.73
N GLN A 297 -32.99 13.22 2.10
CA GLN A 297 -33.31 11.81 2.35
C GLN A 297 -32.10 10.89 2.09
N SER A 298 -31.22 11.31 1.19
CA SER A 298 -30.12 10.51 0.64
C SER A 298 -28.91 10.37 1.59
N LEU A 299 -28.73 11.31 2.52
CA LEU A 299 -27.59 11.35 3.47
C LEU A 299 -27.88 10.75 4.85
N VAL A 300 -29.06 10.17 5.03
CA VAL A 300 -29.55 9.67 6.33
C VAL A 300 -28.90 8.35 6.71
N GLU A 301 -28.65 7.48 5.73
CA GLU A 301 -27.99 6.21 5.94
C GLU A 301 -26.46 6.37 5.85
N ARG A 302 -25.79 6.02 6.94
CA ARG A 302 -24.33 5.99 7.07
C ARG A 302 -23.87 4.56 7.29
N ASN A 303 -22.62 4.24 7.02
CA ASN A 303 -22.06 2.94 7.39
C ASN A 303 -20.75 3.09 8.17
N GLU A 304 -20.72 2.47 9.34
CA GLU A 304 -19.60 2.58 10.26
C GLU A 304 -18.40 1.73 9.88
N ALA A 305 -18.61 0.63 9.17
CA ALA A 305 -17.54 -0.27 8.73
C ALA A 305 -16.68 0.34 7.61
N LEU A 306 -17.16 1.40 6.95
CA LEU A 306 -16.38 2.14 5.97
C LEU A 306 -15.14 2.78 6.61
N GLY A 307 -13.99 2.55 6.00
CA GLY A 307 -12.69 3.00 6.51
C GLY A 307 -12.16 2.20 7.70
N CYS A 308 -12.75 1.03 8.03
CA CYS A 308 -12.26 0.15 9.09
C CYS A 308 -10.79 -0.27 8.91
N VAL A 309 -10.29 -0.32 7.67
CA VAL A 309 -8.87 -0.57 7.38
C VAL A 309 -7.97 0.53 7.96
N ASN A 310 -8.40 1.79 7.90
CA ASN A 310 -7.61 2.90 8.44
C ASN A 310 -7.61 2.87 9.97
N VAL A 311 -8.73 2.42 10.57
CA VAL A 311 -8.82 2.14 12.00
C VAL A 311 -7.87 1.00 12.38
N LEU A 312 -7.83 -0.09 11.60
CA LEU A 312 -6.88 -1.18 11.80
C LEU A 312 -5.43 -0.68 11.72
N SER A 313 -5.08 0.12 10.71
CA SER A 313 -3.76 0.75 10.59
C SER A 313 -3.43 1.61 11.82
N TRP A 314 -4.39 2.44 12.27
CA TRP A 314 -4.22 3.24 13.49
C TRP A 314 -4.01 2.37 14.73
N CYS A 315 -4.78 1.28 14.90
CA CYS A 315 -4.62 0.35 16.01
C CYS A 315 -3.22 -0.25 16.02
N LEU A 316 -2.71 -0.72 14.87
CA LEU A 316 -1.37 -1.30 14.77
C LEU A 316 -0.29 -0.28 15.12
N ASP A 317 -0.46 0.99 14.76
CA ASP A 317 0.45 2.06 15.14
C ASP A 317 0.39 2.36 16.64
N ALA A 318 -0.83 2.45 17.20
CA ALA A 318 -1.09 2.81 18.60
C ALA A 318 -0.70 1.71 19.60
N LEU A 319 -0.57 0.46 19.17
CA LEU A 319 -0.13 -0.66 19.99
C LEU A 319 1.37 -0.58 20.31
N ARG A 320 1.71 -0.61 21.60
CA ARG A 320 3.10 -0.72 22.09
C ARG A 320 3.44 -2.19 22.29
N LEU A 321 3.98 -2.83 21.24
CA LEU A 321 4.28 -4.26 21.23
C LEU A 321 5.79 -4.47 21.43
N GLU A 322 6.20 -4.68 22.68
CA GLU A 322 7.62 -4.76 23.05
C GLU A 322 8.07 -6.18 23.40
N SER A 323 7.15 -6.99 23.92
CA SER A 323 7.40 -8.35 24.39
C SER A 323 6.66 -9.40 23.56
N GLU A 324 7.11 -10.66 23.63
CA GLU A 324 6.41 -11.78 22.99
C GLU A 324 5.01 -11.99 23.55
N SER A 325 4.76 -11.67 24.82
CA SER A 325 3.43 -11.73 25.44
C SER A 325 2.48 -10.73 24.81
N ASP A 326 2.93 -9.51 24.53
CA ASP A 326 2.09 -8.47 23.89
C ASP A 326 1.64 -8.92 22.50
N TRP A 327 2.56 -9.49 21.72
CA TRP A 327 2.25 -10.05 20.41
C TRP A 327 1.31 -11.25 20.51
N SER A 328 1.49 -12.12 21.50
CA SER A 328 0.65 -13.31 21.69
C SER A 328 -0.80 -12.96 22.02
N GLU A 329 -1.02 -11.88 22.76
CA GLU A 329 -2.35 -11.37 23.09
C GLU A 329 -3.05 -10.75 21.87
N VAL A 330 -2.31 -10.00 21.05
CA VAL A 330 -2.88 -9.21 19.95
C VAL A 330 -2.99 -9.97 18.64
N TRP A 331 -2.14 -10.98 18.39
CA TRP A 331 -2.15 -11.71 17.12
C TRP A 331 -3.49 -12.32 16.72
N PRO A 332 -4.24 -12.98 17.62
CA PRO A 332 -5.57 -13.51 17.29
C PRO A 332 -6.57 -12.45 16.81
N LEU A 333 -6.35 -11.17 17.16
CA LEU A 333 -7.22 -10.06 16.77
C LEU A 333 -6.78 -9.40 15.46
N VAL A 334 -5.49 -9.46 15.12
CA VAL A 334 -4.90 -8.76 13.97
C VAL A 334 -4.77 -9.66 12.74
N VAL A 335 -4.38 -10.93 12.92
CA VAL A 335 -4.10 -11.85 11.80
C VAL A 335 -5.33 -12.09 10.92
N PRO A 336 -6.54 -12.38 11.46
CA PRO A 336 -7.70 -12.64 10.61
C PRO A 336 -8.09 -11.43 9.74
N PRO A 337 -8.18 -10.19 10.26
CA PRO A 337 -8.41 -9.01 9.43
C PRO A 337 -7.36 -8.81 8.33
N LEU A 338 -6.06 -8.97 8.65
CA LEU A 338 -4.99 -8.81 7.66
C LEU A 338 -5.09 -9.83 6.53
N LEU A 339 -5.31 -11.11 6.85
CA LEU A 339 -5.46 -12.16 5.84
C LEU A 339 -6.74 -11.99 5.03
N THR A 340 -7.84 -11.54 5.65
CA THR A 340 -9.07 -11.22 4.92
C THR A 340 -8.82 -10.13 3.87
N LEU A 341 -8.01 -9.10 4.18
CA LEU A 341 -7.63 -8.07 3.21
C LEU A 341 -6.71 -8.60 2.12
N LEU A 342 -5.65 -9.33 2.51
CA LEU A 342 -4.63 -9.84 1.58
C LEU A 342 -5.17 -10.90 0.61
N GLU A 343 -6.18 -11.66 1.03
CA GLU A 343 -6.82 -12.71 0.23
C GLU A 343 -8.10 -12.23 -0.46
N HIS A 344 -8.51 -10.99 -0.22
CA HIS A 344 -9.74 -10.43 -0.77
C HIS A 344 -9.75 -10.56 -2.31
N PRO A 345 -10.85 -10.95 -2.96
CA PRO A 345 -10.87 -11.06 -4.42
C PRO A 345 -10.42 -9.78 -5.12
N GLN A 346 -10.98 -8.63 -4.75
CA GLN A 346 -10.65 -7.35 -5.40
C GLN A 346 -9.23 -6.83 -5.06
N PRO A 347 -8.41 -6.43 -6.07
CA PRO A 347 -7.03 -5.98 -5.89
C PRO A 347 -6.85 -4.75 -4.98
N ARG A 348 -7.83 -3.84 -4.94
CA ARG A 348 -7.78 -2.64 -4.08
C ARG A 348 -7.72 -2.94 -2.58
N PHE A 349 -8.41 -3.99 -2.12
CA PHE A 349 -8.35 -4.39 -0.71
C PHE A 349 -7.10 -5.20 -0.40
N ARG A 350 -6.61 -5.98 -1.37
CA ARG A 350 -5.27 -6.59 -1.30
C ARG A 350 -4.20 -5.54 -1.13
N LEU A 351 -4.29 -4.44 -1.90
CA LEU A 351 -3.37 -3.31 -1.80
C LEU A 351 -3.42 -2.71 -0.40
N ARG A 352 -4.62 -2.45 0.13
CA ARG A 352 -4.78 -2.00 1.52
C ARG A 352 -4.16 -2.96 2.53
N GLY A 353 -4.38 -4.27 2.39
CA GLY A 353 -3.74 -5.30 3.21
C GLY A 353 -2.22 -5.25 3.11
N SER A 354 -1.67 -5.19 1.90
CA SER A 354 -0.22 -5.10 1.64
C SER A 354 0.39 -3.83 2.25
N VAL A 355 -0.29 -2.69 2.20
CA VAL A 355 0.14 -1.44 2.84
C VAL A 355 0.24 -1.62 4.35
N VAL A 356 -0.81 -2.14 4.98
CA VAL A 356 -0.87 -2.34 6.43
C VAL A 356 0.19 -3.34 6.90
N VAL A 357 0.40 -4.42 6.15
CA VAL A 357 1.44 -5.42 6.46
C VAL A 357 2.83 -4.83 6.27
N HIS A 358 3.05 -4.06 5.20
CA HIS A 358 4.33 -3.40 4.98
C HIS A 358 4.67 -2.45 6.15
N GLN A 359 3.70 -1.65 6.62
CA GLN A 359 3.86 -0.78 7.78
C GLN A 359 4.18 -1.56 9.06
N LEU A 360 3.43 -2.62 9.32
CA LEU A 360 3.61 -3.48 10.49
C LEU A 360 5.03 -4.07 10.55
N LEU A 361 5.56 -4.52 9.42
CA LEU A 361 6.91 -5.08 9.31
C LEU A 361 8.01 -4.02 9.37
N LEU A 362 7.73 -2.77 8.99
CA LEU A 362 8.67 -1.65 9.09
C LEU A 362 8.80 -1.10 10.52
N LYS A 363 7.75 -1.21 11.34
CA LYS A 363 7.66 -0.60 12.68
C LYS A 363 8.87 -0.88 13.60
N PRO A 364 9.43 -2.11 13.70
CA PRO A 364 10.55 -2.38 14.59
C PRO A 364 11.85 -1.65 14.22
N SER A 365 12.00 -1.24 12.95
CA SER A 365 13.20 -0.57 12.45
C SER A 365 13.18 0.96 12.66
N GLN A 366 12.06 1.51 13.14
CA GLN A 366 11.90 2.95 13.36
C GLN A 366 12.36 3.33 14.77
N SER A 367 13.46 4.08 14.87
CA SER A 367 13.85 4.75 16.10
C SER A 367 12.87 5.90 16.37
N PHE A 368 11.95 5.71 17.31
CA PHE A 368 11.18 6.83 17.84
C PHE A 368 12.14 7.74 18.61
N GLU A 369 12.25 9.01 18.20
CA GLU A 369 12.98 10.09 18.90
C GLU A 369 12.28 10.47 20.23
N ALA A 370 12.01 9.49 21.10
CA ALA A 370 11.50 9.74 22.43
C ALA A 370 12.68 9.81 23.41
N GLY A 371 12.85 10.99 24.04
CA GLY A 371 13.99 11.35 24.86
C GLY A 371 14.28 10.41 26.04
N ASP A 372 15.58 10.29 26.31
CA ASP A 372 16.29 9.99 27.57
C ASP A 372 15.87 8.84 28.50
N ALA A 373 14.82 8.08 28.21
CA ALA A 373 14.44 6.89 28.99
C ALA A 373 14.76 5.60 28.21
N GLU A 374 15.82 4.91 28.63
CA GLU A 374 16.28 3.57 28.22
C GLU A 374 16.04 3.22 26.74
N GLN A 375 17.06 3.46 25.91
CA GLN A 375 17.18 2.92 24.56
C GLN A 375 17.10 1.38 24.59
N ILE A 376 15.89 0.83 24.57
CA ILE A 376 15.70 -0.57 24.16
C ILE A 376 16.21 -0.64 22.73
N ALA A 377 17.36 -1.30 22.55
CA ALA A 377 18.03 -1.35 21.26
C ALA A 377 17.03 -1.79 20.16
N PRO A 378 16.91 -1.06 19.03
CA PRO A 378 15.95 -1.37 17.97
C PRO A 378 16.06 -2.83 17.48
N GLY A 379 17.25 -3.43 17.57
CA GLY A 379 17.48 -4.84 17.29
C GLY A 379 16.66 -5.82 18.17
N ARG A 380 16.29 -5.45 19.41
CA ARG A 380 15.48 -6.30 20.29
C ARG A 380 14.05 -6.44 19.78
N ARG A 381 13.39 -5.33 19.43
CA ARG A 381 12.00 -5.35 18.90
C ARG A 381 11.92 -6.11 17.58
N GLN A 382 12.90 -5.89 16.70
CA GLN A 382 13.05 -6.62 15.44
C GLN A 382 13.18 -8.13 15.66
N LYS A 383 14.03 -8.55 16.62
CA LYS A 383 14.23 -9.95 16.96
C LYS A 383 12.97 -10.60 17.55
N VAL A 384 12.26 -9.89 18.43
CA VAL A 384 10.99 -10.37 19.02
C VAL A 384 9.95 -10.61 17.93
N LEU A 385 9.73 -9.64 17.03
CA LEU A 385 8.78 -9.81 15.93
C LEU A 385 9.19 -10.94 14.98
N GLY A 386 10.46 -10.98 14.57
CA GLY A 386 11.00 -12.04 13.71
C GLY A 386 10.79 -13.44 14.30
N ASN A 387 11.17 -13.64 15.57
CA ASN A 387 10.97 -14.90 16.28
C ASN A 387 9.49 -15.28 16.36
N MET A 388 8.61 -14.31 16.65
CA MET A 388 7.17 -14.55 16.70
C MET A 388 6.62 -14.96 15.32
N LEU A 389 7.02 -14.29 14.24
CA LEU A 389 6.57 -14.61 12.87
C LEU A 389 6.99 -16.02 12.44
N VAL A 390 8.21 -16.44 12.80
CA VAL A 390 8.73 -17.80 12.53
C VAL A 390 7.98 -18.83 13.38
N ARG A 391 7.94 -18.63 14.71
CA ARG A 391 7.38 -19.60 15.66
C ARG A 391 5.88 -19.85 15.48
N THR A 392 5.12 -18.80 15.17
CA THR A 392 3.67 -18.90 14.96
C THR A 392 3.28 -19.38 13.57
N GLY A 393 4.22 -19.40 12.62
CA GLY A 393 3.95 -19.68 11.20
C GLY A 393 3.25 -18.53 10.46
N ILE A 394 2.94 -17.41 11.12
CA ILE A 394 2.31 -16.23 10.50
C ILE A 394 3.18 -15.69 9.36
N GLY A 395 4.50 -15.72 9.50
CA GLY A 395 5.42 -15.30 8.44
C GLY A 395 5.16 -16.03 7.13
N SER A 396 5.02 -17.36 7.17
CA SER A 396 4.74 -18.17 5.99
C SER A 396 3.37 -17.90 5.35
N LEU A 397 2.36 -17.54 6.16
CA LEU A 397 1.04 -17.15 5.68
C LEU A 397 1.08 -15.80 4.95
N LEU A 398 1.78 -14.82 5.53
CA LEU A 398 1.99 -13.51 4.91
C LEU A 398 2.81 -13.64 3.62
N GLU A 399 3.90 -14.41 3.64
CA GLU A 399 4.72 -14.66 2.45
C GLU A 399 3.87 -15.20 1.29
N ARG A 400 3.10 -16.26 1.54
CA ARG A 400 2.25 -16.89 0.52
C ARG A 400 1.22 -15.93 -0.05
N THR A 401 0.51 -15.18 0.80
CA THR A 401 -0.55 -14.27 0.36
C THR A 401 0.00 -13.06 -0.41
N LEU A 402 1.13 -12.51 0.05
CA LEU A 402 1.82 -11.42 -0.66
C LEU A 402 2.39 -11.88 -2.02
N HIS A 403 2.86 -13.13 -2.13
CA HIS A 403 3.30 -13.68 -3.42
C HIS A 403 2.16 -13.76 -4.44
N VAL A 404 0.96 -14.14 -4.02
CA VAL A 404 -0.22 -14.15 -4.93
C VAL A 404 -0.50 -12.75 -5.46
N ASN A 405 -0.31 -11.71 -4.64
CA ASN A 405 -0.52 -10.32 -5.05
C ASN A 405 0.41 -9.88 -6.19
N LEU A 406 1.56 -10.54 -6.38
CA LEU A 406 2.50 -10.23 -7.47
C LEU A 406 1.98 -10.64 -8.86
N THR A 407 0.93 -11.45 -8.92
CA THR A 407 0.32 -11.90 -10.18
C THR A 407 -0.66 -10.89 -10.79
N TYR A 408 -1.07 -9.87 -10.01
CA TYR A 408 -2.09 -8.89 -10.38
C TYR A 408 -1.53 -7.72 -11.20
N ILE A 409 -0.85 -8.00 -12.32
CA ILE A 409 -0.12 -6.99 -13.11
C ILE A 409 -0.99 -6.14 -14.06
N HIS A 410 -2.24 -6.54 -14.26
CA HIS A 410 -3.15 -5.93 -15.24
C HIS A 410 -4.22 -5.03 -14.61
N ASP A 411 -4.27 -4.98 -13.29
CA ASP A 411 -5.21 -4.15 -12.56
C ASP A 411 -4.69 -2.70 -12.46
N GLN A 412 -5.59 -1.71 -12.38
CA GLN A 412 -5.19 -0.32 -12.19
C GLN A 412 -4.40 -0.08 -10.90
N HIS A 413 -4.59 -0.94 -9.89
CA HIS A 413 -3.88 -0.90 -8.61
C HIS A 413 -2.57 -1.69 -8.63
N ALA A 414 -2.24 -2.38 -9.74
CA ALA A 414 -1.07 -3.23 -9.85
C ALA A 414 0.25 -2.57 -9.41
N PRO A 415 0.58 -1.33 -9.83
CA PRO A 415 1.87 -0.73 -9.48
C PRO A 415 2.04 -0.60 -7.97
N ALA A 416 1.06 -0.01 -7.28
CA ALA A 416 1.09 0.14 -5.83
C ALA A 416 1.03 -1.23 -5.12
N LEU A 417 0.26 -2.18 -5.65
CA LEU A 417 0.16 -3.52 -5.08
C LEU A 417 1.50 -4.25 -5.14
N LEU A 418 2.21 -4.16 -6.27
CA LEU A 418 3.55 -4.70 -6.44
C LEU A 418 4.55 -4.02 -5.50
N GLU A 419 4.54 -2.69 -5.44
CA GLU A 419 5.44 -1.91 -4.59
C GLU A 419 5.33 -2.34 -3.12
N HIS A 420 4.12 -2.33 -2.57
CA HIS A 420 3.89 -2.67 -1.18
C HIS A 420 4.09 -4.16 -0.90
N SER A 421 3.72 -5.05 -1.83
CA SER A 421 3.88 -6.50 -1.63
C SER A 421 5.34 -6.93 -1.69
N ILE A 422 6.12 -6.43 -2.64
CA ILE A 422 7.57 -6.72 -2.72
C ILE A 422 8.29 -6.13 -1.51
N SER A 423 7.94 -4.91 -1.10
CA SER A 423 8.57 -4.28 0.07
C SER A 423 8.22 -5.00 1.37
N ALA A 424 6.97 -5.44 1.54
CA ALA A 424 6.56 -6.29 2.67
C ALA A 424 7.29 -7.63 2.68
N LEU A 425 7.38 -8.32 1.54
CA LEU A 425 8.12 -9.59 1.40
C LEU A 425 9.60 -9.42 1.74
N ARG A 426 10.22 -8.35 1.25
CA ARG A 426 11.60 -7.99 1.58
C ARG A 426 11.77 -7.82 3.09
N GLN A 427 10.91 -7.02 3.73
CA GLN A 427 11.01 -6.80 5.17
C GLN A 427 10.76 -8.08 5.97
N LEU A 428 9.80 -8.90 5.55
CA LEU A 428 9.57 -10.21 6.14
C LEU A 428 10.84 -11.06 6.10
N ILE A 429 11.51 -11.17 4.95
CA ILE A 429 12.79 -11.89 4.81
C ILE A 429 13.84 -11.32 5.76
N LEU A 430 14.00 -10.00 5.82
CA LEU A 430 15.00 -9.35 6.68
C LEU A 430 14.73 -9.55 8.18
N LEU A 431 13.47 -9.69 8.58
CA LEU A 431 13.06 -9.95 9.97
C LEU A 431 13.22 -11.42 10.38
N THR A 432 12.97 -12.36 9.46
CA THR A 432 12.88 -13.80 9.78
C THR A 432 14.14 -14.61 9.48
N THR A 433 15.15 -14.00 8.83
CA THR A 433 16.40 -14.67 8.44
C THR A 433 17.63 -13.99 9.04
N HIS A 434 18.76 -14.68 9.08
CA HIS A 434 20.03 -14.10 9.54
C HIS A 434 20.70 -13.22 8.47
N PRO A 435 21.47 -12.18 8.87
CA PRO A 435 22.19 -11.34 7.92
C PRO A 435 23.22 -12.12 7.11
N ILE A 436 23.40 -11.72 5.84
CA ILE A 436 24.38 -12.32 4.94
C ILE A 436 25.78 -11.96 5.45
N ALA A 437 26.54 -12.98 5.85
CA ALA A 437 27.92 -12.81 6.28
C ALA A 437 28.84 -12.89 5.05
N TYR A 438 29.41 -11.76 4.66
CA TYR A 438 30.43 -11.72 3.62
C TYR A 438 31.79 -11.95 4.27
N ARG A 439 32.37 -13.15 4.11
CA ARG A 439 33.74 -13.40 4.59
C ARG A 439 34.74 -12.66 3.70
N GLU A 440 35.44 -11.69 4.28
CA GLU A 440 36.70 -11.23 3.71
C GLU A 440 37.70 -12.39 3.76
N THR A 441 38.33 -12.66 2.63
CA THR A 441 39.00 -13.94 2.33
C THR A 441 40.36 -14.10 3.02
N GLN A 442 40.60 -13.51 4.20
CA GLN A 442 41.96 -13.33 4.74
C GLN A 442 42.21 -13.65 6.23
N ALA A 443 41.31 -14.34 6.95
CA ALA A 443 41.66 -14.85 8.27
C ALA A 443 41.89 -16.38 8.25
N PRO A 444 43.08 -16.89 8.62
CA PRO A 444 43.30 -18.32 8.78
C PRO A 444 42.41 -18.87 9.90
N LEU A 445 41.81 -20.03 9.63
CA LEU A 445 40.94 -20.77 10.55
C LEU A 445 41.76 -21.32 11.71
N ASP A 446 41.82 -20.60 12.84
CA ASP A 446 42.12 -21.24 14.12
C ASP A 446 40.90 -22.07 14.54
N MET A 447 41.00 -23.37 14.24
CA MET A 447 40.06 -24.41 14.58
C MET A 447 40.04 -24.66 16.09
N SER A 448 39.28 -23.87 16.86
CA SER A 448 38.85 -24.28 18.20
C SER A 448 37.63 -23.50 18.69
N SER A 449 36.45 -23.83 18.18
CA SER A 449 35.21 -23.55 18.93
C SER A 449 34.18 -24.66 18.69
N THR A 450 34.36 -25.74 19.44
CA THR A 450 33.31 -26.71 19.74
C THR A 450 32.28 -26.04 20.65
N GLY A 451 31.27 -25.40 20.05
CA GLY A 451 30.13 -24.82 20.75
C GLY A 451 28.85 -25.10 19.97
N LEU A 452 28.08 -26.08 20.46
CA LEU A 452 26.78 -26.53 19.96
C LEU A 452 25.68 -25.51 20.28
N ASP A 453 25.66 -24.34 19.63
CA ASP A 453 24.53 -23.40 19.75
C ASP A 453 24.23 -22.72 18.40
N ALA A 454 23.12 -23.14 17.79
CA ALA A 454 22.51 -22.66 16.54
C ALA A 454 23.45 -22.60 15.33
N GLU A 455 23.23 -23.47 14.33
CA GLU A 455 23.88 -23.38 13.01
C GLU A 455 23.69 -21.97 12.42
N TYR A 456 24.68 -21.10 12.61
CA TYR A 456 24.77 -19.81 11.92
C TYR A 456 24.91 -20.13 10.44
N ASP A 457 23.79 -20.10 9.71
CA ASP A 457 23.71 -20.36 8.27
C ASP A 457 24.45 -19.30 7.42
N CYS A 458 25.14 -18.35 8.06
CA CYS A 458 25.84 -17.23 7.45
C CYS A 458 24.94 -16.39 6.52
N GLY A 459 23.61 -16.40 6.76
CA GLY A 459 22.61 -15.74 5.93
C GLY A 459 22.31 -16.45 4.62
N LYS A 460 22.63 -17.74 4.49
CA LYS A 460 22.28 -18.57 3.32
C LYS A 460 20.77 -18.55 3.06
N HIS A 461 19.93 -18.70 4.10
CA HIS A 461 18.48 -18.66 3.93
C HIS A 461 18.00 -17.26 3.52
N ARG A 462 18.64 -16.19 3.99
CA ARG A 462 18.33 -14.82 3.54
C ARG A 462 18.63 -14.64 2.07
N MET A 463 19.80 -15.09 1.64
CA MET A 463 20.21 -15.07 0.24
C MET A 463 19.23 -15.87 -0.61
N GLU A 464 18.96 -17.12 -0.22
CA GLU A 464 17.77 -17.95 -0.51
C GLU A 464 16.49 -17.17 -0.84
N ALA A 465 16.01 -16.52 0.23
CA ALA A 465 14.88 -15.62 0.34
C ALA A 465 14.80 -14.61 -0.81
N LEU A 466 15.80 -13.74 -0.82
CA LEU A 466 15.91 -12.60 -1.74
C LEU A 466 16.03 -13.05 -3.18
N PHE A 467 16.72 -14.16 -3.40
CA PHE A 467 16.83 -14.84 -4.67
C PHE A 467 15.51 -15.34 -5.22
N ARG A 468 14.69 -15.96 -4.38
CA ARG A 468 13.33 -16.35 -4.72
C ARG A 468 12.48 -15.12 -5.01
N LEU A 469 12.52 -14.10 -4.16
CA LEU A 469 11.75 -12.86 -4.36
C LEU A 469 12.12 -12.15 -5.67
N LEU A 470 13.41 -12.09 -6.01
CA LEU A 470 13.87 -11.48 -7.26
C LEU A 470 13.42 -12.28 -8.49
N SER A 471 13.51 -13.61 -8.44
CA SER A 471 13.12 -14.48 -9.56
C SER A 471 11.60 -14.62 -9.72
N GLU A 472 10.90 -15.00 -8.65
CA GLU A 472 9.46 -15.29 -8.66
C GLU A 472 8.60 -14.05 -8.51
N GLY A 473 9.14 -12.93 -7.99
CA GLY A 473 8.40 -11.68 -7.85
C GLY A 473 8.64 -10.68 -8.97
N VAL A 474 9.90 -10.29 -9.16
CA VAL A 474 10.25 -9.23 -10.13
C VAL A 474 10.45 -9.79 -11.53
N LEU A 475 11.34 -10.77 -11.68
CA LEU A 475 11.69 -11.31 -13.00
C LEU A 475 10.53 -12.08 -13.63
N SER A 476 9.73 -12.79 -12.84
CA SER A 476 8.55 -13.51 -13.35
C SER A 476 7.55 -12.56 -14.02
N THR A 477 7.37 -11.36 -13.45
CA THR A 477 6.57 -10.28 -14.01
C THR A 477 7.12 -9.81 -15.35
N TRP A 478 8.44 -9.85 -15.53
CA TRP A 478 9.11 -9.44 -16.76
C TRP A 478 9.13 -10.51 -17.85
N SER A 479 9.27 -11.79 -17.48
CA SER A 479 9.51 -12.87 -18.43
C SER A 479 8.31 -13.75 -18.75
N TYR A 480 7.36 -13.89 -17.82
CA TYR A 480 6.27 -14.87 -17.95
C TYR A 480 4.89 -14.24 -18.02
N LEU A 481 4.71 -13.06 -17.41
CA LEU A 481 3.43 -12.36 -17.47
C LEU A 481 3.42 -11.38 -18.65
N PRO A 482 2.35 -11.33 -19.45
CA PRO A 482 2.26 -10.37 -20.54
C PRO A 482 2.18 -8.97 -19.92
N LEU A 483 3.28 -8.21 -19.94
CA LEU A 483 3.27 -6.87 -19.38
C LEU A 483 2.23 -5.99 -20.09
N PRO A 484 1.55 -5.07 -19.38
CA PRO A 484 0.73 -4.07 -20.04
C PRO A 484 1.60 -3.30 -21.05
N PRO A 485 1.05 -2.93 -22.22
CA PRO A 485 1.86 -2.29 -23.26
C PRO A 485 2.58 -1.04 -22.73
N SER A 486 3.82 -0.80 -23.16
CA SER A 486 4.63 0.37 -22.77
C SER A 486 3.95 1.70 -23.10
N GLY A 487 3.07 1.72 -24.12
CA GLY A 487 2.18 2.83 -24.47
C GLY A 487 1.14 3.18 -23.40
N THR A 488 0.74 2.23 -22.55
CA THR A 488 -0.26 2.46 -21.51
C THR A 488 0.35 3.07 -20.26
N ARG A 489 -0.41 3.91 -19.53
CA ARG A 489 0.01 4.44 -18.22
C ARG A 489 0.38 3.32 -17.24
N LEU A 490 -0.45 2.28 -17.19
CA LEU A 490 -0.25 1.12 -16.34
C LEU A 490 1.09 0.43 -16.62
N GLY A 491 1.41 0.18 -17.89
CA GLY A 491 2.68 -0.46 -18.27
C GLY A 491 3.90 0.32 -17.79
N ARG A 492 3.87 1.64 -17.89
CA ARG A 492 4.95 2.52 -17.42
C ARG A 492 5.11 2.49 -15.89
N GLU A 493 4.00 2.58 -15.16
CA GLU A 493 4.03 2.55 -13.70
C GLU A 493 4.52 1.19 -13.17
N VAL A 494 4.08 0.07 -13.77
CA VAL A 494 4.56 -1.28 -13.42
C VAL A 494 6.06 -1.41 -13.67
N VAL A 495 6.58 -0.88 -14.79
CA VAL A 495 8.02 -0.89 -15.08
C VAL A 495 8.80 -0.08 -14.05
N ASN A 496 8.35 1.12 -13.69
CA ASN A 496 9.04 1.95 -12.70
C ASN A 496 9.11 1.28 -11.33
N VAL A 497 8.00 0.69 -10.87
CA VAL A 497 7.93 -0.03 -9.59
C VAL A 497 8.84 -1.26 -9.60
N THR A 498 8.76 -2.09 -10.64
CA THR A 498 9.58 -3.31 -10.72
C THR A 498 11.07 -3.02 -10.87
N CYS A 499 11.46 -1.96 -11.61
CA CYS A 499 12.86 -1.50 -11.67
C CYS A 499 13.35 -1.01 -10.30
N SER A 500 12.54 -0.22 -9.59
CA SER A 500 12.88 0.27 -8.25
C SER A 500 13.03 -0.87 -7.25
N ALA A 501 12.11 -1.84 -7.27
CA ALA A 501 12.15 -3.04 -6.46
C ALA A 501 13.40 -3.88 -6.77
N TYR A 502 13.72 -4.08 -8.06
CA TYR A 502 14.93 -4.78 -8.48
C TYR A 502 16.19 -4.13 -7.90
N MET A 503 16.29 -2.80 -8.00
CA MET A 503 17.44 -2.04 -7.47
C MET A 503 17.60 -2.20 -5.96
N ILE A 504 16.51 -2.19 -5.21
CA ILE A 504 16.53 -2.42 -3.76
C ILE A 504 17.04 -3.84 -3.46
N LEU A 505 16.51 -4.86 -4.14
CA LEU A 505 16.90 -6.25 -3.91
C LEU A 505 18.35 -6.54 -4.33
N VAL A 506 18.84 -5.90 -5.39
CA VAL A 506 20.26 -5.95 -5.78
C VAL A 506 21.15 -5.39 -4.67
N ASN A 507 20.72 -4.32 -3.99
CA ASN A 507 21.49 -3.76 -2.87
C ASN A 507 21.55 -4.73 -1.69
N ASP A 508 20.46 -5.43 -1.39
CA ASP A 508 20.43 -6.41 -0.30
C ASP A 508 21.31 -7.63 -0.61
N LEU A 509 21.45 -7.98 -1.90
CA LEU A 509 22.26 -9.08 -2.40
C LEU A 509 23.72 -8.69 -2.68
N ALA A 510 24.05 -7.40 -2.58
CA ALA A 510 25.40 -6.90 -2.73
C ALA A 510 26.15 -7.00 -1.40
N PRO A 511 27.46 -7.26 -1.42
CA PRO A 511 28.28 -7.11 -0.22
C PRO A 511 28.22 -5.66 0.28
N PRO A 512 28.34 -5.43 1.61
CA PRO A 512 28.45 -4.09 2.16
C PRO A 512 29.57 -3.34 1.45
N LEU A 513 29.33 -2.05 1.18
CA LEU A 513 30.21 -1.17 0.42
C LEU A 513 31.61 -1.14 1.04
N SER A 514 32.49 -2.04 0.59
CA SER A 514 33.93 -1.85 0.76
C SER A 514 34.30 -0.64 -0.11
N PRO A 515 35.10 0.33 0.41
CA PRO A 515 35.42 1.58 -0.29
C PRO A 515 36.09 1.39 -1.66
N HIS A 516 36.42 0.16 -2.05
CA HIS A 516 37.16 -0.16 -3.26
C HIS A 516 36.43 -1.06 -4.27
N ARG A 517 35.30 -1.71 -3.93
CA ARG A 517 34.59 -2.62 -4.86
C ARG A 517 33.09 -2.71 -4.59
N THR A 518 32.29 -2.16 -5.50
CA THR A 518 30.87 -2.53 -5.64
C THR A 518 30.78 -3.73 -6.58
N THR A 519 30.41 -4.89 -6.05
CA THR A 519 30.16 -6.09 -6.87
C THR A 519 28.66 -6.33 -6.95
N LEU A 520 28.20 -6.95 -8.05
CA LEU A 520 26.78 -7.33 -8.20
C LEU A 520 26.33 -8.37 -7.17
N GLY A 521 27.28 -8.94 -6.41
CA GLY A 521 27.03 -9.98 -5.43
C GLY A 521 26.22 -11.13 -6.00
N GLY A 522 25.18 -11.52 -5.26
CA GLY A 522 24.29 -12.60 -5.68
C GLY A 522 23.46 -12.30 -6.92
N ALA A 523 23.23 -11.03 -7.28
CA ALA A 523 22.39 -10.65 -8.41
C ALA A 523 23.00 -11.01 -9.78
N ALA A 524 24.32 -11.25 -9.84
CA ALA A 524 25.03 -11.61 -11.07
C ALA A 524 24.40 -12.80 -11.82
N ARG A 525 23.81 -13.75 -11.08
CA ARG A 525 23.13 -14.93 -11.64
C ARG A 525 21.92 -14.60 -12.53
N PHE A 526 21.34 -13.41 -12.35
CA PHE A 526 20.15 -12.96 -13.07
C PHE A 526 20.46 -11.96 -14.18
N LEU A 527 21.73 -11.61 -14.36
CA LEU A 527 22.15 -10.56 -15.27
C LEU A 527 21.65 -10.83 -16.70
N ASN A 528 21.81 -12.04 -17.22
CA ASN A 528 21.41 -12.36 -18.59
C ASN A 528 19.91 -12.16 -18.84
N VAL A 529 19.05 -12.65 -17.94
CA VAL A 529 17.59 -12.51 -18.05
C VAL A 529 17.19 -11.03 -17.94
N THR A 530 17.85 -10.30 -17.04
CA THR A 530 17.58 -8.89 -16.82
C THR A 530 17.99 -8.05 -18.03
N LEU A 531 19.17 -8.30 -18.60
CA LEU A 531 19.62 -7.62 -19.81
C LEU A 531 18.75 -7.97 -21.01
N ASP A 532 18.33 -9.22 -21.17
CA ASP A 532 17.41 -9.60 -22.26
C ASP A 532 16.10 -8.80 -22.14
N TRP A 533 15.50 -8.70 -20.95
CA TRP A 533 14.32 -7.88 -20.76
C TRP A 533 14.57 -6.38 -21.04
N ILE A 534 15.63 -5.79 -20.47
CA ILE A 534 15.96 -4.36 -20.66
C ILE A 534 16.10 -4.03 -22.15
N PHE A 535 16.94 -4.77 -22.87
CA PHE A 535 17.30 -4.43 -24.24
C PHE A 535 16.24 -4.93 -25.23
N ARG A 536 15.81 -6.19 -25.10
CA ARG A 536 14.88 -6.82 -26.04
C ARG A 536 13.43 -6.44 -25.82
N SER A 537 12.99 -6.36 -24.57
CA SER A 537 11.58 -6.14 -24.24
C SER A 537 11.24 -4.66 -24.08
N TRP A 538 12.11 -3.87 -23.44
CA TRP A 538 11.85 -2.44 -23.22
C TRP A 538 12.46 -1.54 -24.31
N LEU A 539 13.80 -1.43 -24.37
CA LEU A 539 14.48 -0.45 -25.23
C LEU A 539 14.20 -0.66 -26.73
N SER A 540 14.02 -1.91 -27.17
CA SER A 540 13.66 -2.20 -28.56
C SER A 540 12.21 -1.86 -28.94
N ASN A 541 11.30 -1.72 -27.98
CA ASN A 541 9.85 -1.61 -28.23
C ASN A 541 9.21 -0.33 -27.64
N VAL A 542 9.99 0.58 -27.05
CA VAL A 542 9.46 1.85 -26.54
C VAL A 542 9.14 2.79 -27.71
N ALA A 543 7.88 3.22 -27.81
CA ALA A 543 7.38 4.03 -28.93
C ALA A 543 7.43 5.56 -28.70
N PHE A 544 7.64 6.00 -27.46
CA PHE A 544 7.73 7.43 -27.11
C PHE A 544 6.48 8.27 -27.49
N ASP A 545 5.28 7.68 -27.35
CA ASP A 545 3.97 8.33 -27.49
C ASP A 545 3.59 9.22 -26.30
N HIS A 546 4.28 9.08 -25.16
CA HIS A 546 4.01 9.83 -23.93
C HIS A 546 5.30 10.30 -23.25
N THR A 547 5.28 11.48 -22.63
CA THR A 547 6.44 12.06 -21.93
C THR A 547 6.96 11.18 -20.80
N ASP A 548 6.06 10.51 -20.07
CA ASP A 548 6.45 9.62 -18.96
C ASP A 548 7.28 8.41 -19.43
N GLN A 549 7.24 8.05 -20.72
CA GLN A 549 8.08 6.97 -21.25
C GLN A 549 9.55 7.34 -21.27
N VAL A 550 9.87 8.63 -21.38
CA VAL A 550 11.25 9.14 -21.29
C VAL A 550 11.77 8.86 -19.88
N ASP A 551 10.99 9.21 -18.86
CA ASP A 551 11.32 9.00 -17.44
C ASP A 551 11.48 7.52 -17.11
N SER A 552 10.53 6.67 -17.54
CA SER A 552 10.65 5.22 -17.38
C SER A 552 11.88 4.66 -18.09
N THR A 553 12.21 5.17 -19.28
CA THR A 553 13.39 4.71 -20.02
C THR A 553 14.69 5.14 -19.35
N ILE A 554 14.76 6.36 -18.80
CA ILE A 554 15.90 6.82 -18.00
C ILE A 554 16.10 5.92 -16.76
N ASN A 555 15.02 5.54 -16.08
CA ASN A 555 15.10 4.61 -14.94
C ASN A 555 15.62 3.23 -15.36
N VAL A 556 15.15 2.70 -16.50
CA VAL A 556 15.62 1.44 -17.08
C VAL A 556 17.09 1.52 -17.48
N LEU A 557 17.53 2.63 -18.06
CA LEU A 557 18.94 2.87 -18.41
C LEU A 557 19.82 3.00 -17.16
N THR A 558 19.31 3.63 -16.10
CA THR A 558 20.01 3.73 -14.81
C THR A 558 20.19 2.35 -14.18
N LEU A 559 19.17 1.49 -14.26
CA LEU A 559 19.26 0.09 -13.86
C LEU A 559 20.32 -0.65 -14.71
N ALA A 560 20.26 -0.53 -16.04
CA ALA A 560 21.26 -1.14 -16.92
C ALA A 560 22.69 -0.68 -16.63
N ASP A 561 22.90 0.63 -16.43
CA ASP A 561 24.20 1.21 -16.10
C ASP A 561 24.74 0.62 -14.80
N ARG A 562 23.91 0.51 -13.77
CA ARG A 562 24.31 -0.08 -12.49
C ARG A 562 24.64 -1.56 -12.61
N LEU A 563 23.90 -2.32 -13.42
CA LEU A 563 24.10 -3.76 -13.58
C LEU A 563 25.34 -4.10 -14.42
N LEU A 564 25.61 -3.29 -15.44
CA LEU A 564 26.74 -3.49 -16.35
C LEU A 564 28.03 -2.90 -15.78
N PHE A 565 27.93 -1.80 -15.03
CA PHE A 565 29.07 -1.02 -14.54
C PHE A 565 28.93 -0.73 -13.04
N PRO A 566 29.00 -1.75 -12.18
CA PRO A 566 28.73 -1.57 -10.75
C PRO A 566 29.73 -0.64 -10.02
N SER A 567 30.92 -0.31 -10.57
CA SER A 567 31.89 0.64 -9.98
C SER A 567 32.51 1.58 -11.02
N GLU A 568 33.01 2.75 -10.59
CA GLU A 568 33.92 3.57 -11.39
C GLU A 568 35.30 2.90 -11.58
N PRO A 569 35.97 3.14 -12.72
CA PRO A 569 37.22 2.47 -13.10
C PRO A 569 38.39 2.96 -12.24
N SER A 570 38.52 2.40 -11.03
CA SER A 570 39.76 2.45 -10.27
C SER A 570 40.77 1.53 -10.97
N GLN A 571 41.59 2.12 -11.85
CA GLN A 571 42.75 1.71 -12.68
C GLN A 571 43.36 0.27 -12.67
N VAL A 572 42.93 -0.68 -11.84
CA VAL A 572 43.48 -2.04 -11.81
C VAL A 572 42.60 -2.96 -12.66
N ARG A 573 42.90 -2.99 -13.97
CA ARG A 573 42.35 -3.96 -14.94
C ARG A 573 42.88 -5.37 -14.63
N ASP A 574 42.24 -6.06 -13.70
CA ASP A 574 42.34 -7.53 -13.69
C ASP A 574 41.46 -8.08 -14.81
N SER A 575 42.10 -8.71 -15.79
CA SER A 575 41.60 -9.19 -17.09
C SER A 575 40.60 -10.36 -17.02
N GLY A 576 39.96 -10.59 -15.87
CA GLY A 576 39.09 -11.73 -15.62
C GLY A 576 37.65 -11.36 -15.29
N ALA A 577 37.23 -10.11 -15.51
CA ALA A 577 35.90 -9.71 -15.06
C ALA A 577 34.78 -10.36 -15.92
N PRO A 578 33.68 -10.82 -15.27
CA PRO A 578 32.63 -11.66 -15.86
C PRO A 578 31.62 -10.78 -16.62
N TRP A 579 32.11 -10.04 -17.62
CA TRP A 579 31.26 -9.14 -18.39
C TRP A 579 30.28 -9.98 -19.20
N ALA A 580 29.07 -9.43 -19.39
CA ALA A 580 28.01 -9.99 -20.22
C ALA A 580 28.61 -10.70 -21.44
N SER A 581 28.27 -11.98 -21.60
CA SER A 581 28.70 -12.80 -22.74
C SER A 581 28.68 -11.94 -24.00
N ARG A 582 29.75 -11.94 -24.82
CA ARG A 582 29.83 -11.19 -26.11
C ARG A 582 28.55 -11.29 -26.95
N ARG A 583 27.75 -12.34 -26.73
CA ARG A 583 26.38 -12.55 -27.23
C ARG A 583 25.43 -11.37 -26.99
N SER A 584 25.51 -10.66 -25.86
CA SER A 584 24.57 -9.58 -25.52
C SER A 584 24.92 -8.25 -26.18
N ILE A 585 26.16 -8.03 -26.64
CA ILE A 585 26.59 -6.74 -27.20
C ILE A 585 25.78 -6.39 -28.46
N GLY A 586 25.57 -7.35 -29.37
CA GLY A 586 24.77 -7.11 -30.57
C GLY A 586 23.32 -6.73 -30.24
N LEU A 587 22.72 -7.37 -29.22
CA LEU A 587 21.40 -7.03 -28.71
C LEU A 587 21.39 -5.60 -28.13
N MET A 588 22.39 -5.25 -27.31
CA MET A 588 22.49 -3.93 -26.70
C MET A 588 22.58 -2.83 -27.75
N LEU A 589 23.50 -2.95 -28.72
CA LEU A 589 23.69 -1.94 -29.77
C LEU A 589 22.43 -1.79 -30.63
N SER A 590 21.84 -2.90 -31.09
CA SER A 590 20.61 -2.83 -31.90
C SER A 590 19.43 -2.23 -31.12
N SER A 591 19.32 -2.50 -29.82
CA SER A 591 18.24 -1.97 -28.98
C SER A 591 18.43 -0.49 -28.67
N VAL A 592 19.67 -0.05 -28.38
CA VAL A 592 20.01 1.37 -28.17
C VAL A 592 19.76 2.17 -29.46
N ALA A 593 20.16 1.63 -30.62
CA ALA A 593 19.91 2.27 -31.91
C ALA A 593 18.41 2.43 -32.18
N LYS A 594 17.61 1.37 -31.98
CA LYS A 594 16.15 1.43 -32.12
C LYS A 594 15.52 2.44 -31.17
N CYS A 595 15.90 2.40 -29.90
CA CYS A 595 15.42 3.33 -28.89
C CYS A 595 15.68 4.79 -29.30
N TRP A 596 16.90 5.08 -29.77
CA TRP A 596 17.25 6.43 -30.23
C TRP A 596 16.47 6.86 -31.46
N ILE A 597 16.34 5.98 -32.46
CA ILE A 597 15.56 6.25 -33.66
C ILE A 597 14.11 6.58 -33.30
N GLN A 598 13.48 5.79 -32.43
CA GLN A 598 12.13 6.07 -31.94
C GLN A 598 12.06 7.40 -31.16
N ALA A 599 13.06 7.72 -30.34
CA ALA A 599 13.11 9.00 -29.63
C ALA A 599 13.25 10.21 -30.58
N VAL A 600 14.00 10.07 -31.68
CA VAL A 600 14.11 11.10 -32.72
C VAL A 600 12.81 11.24 -33.51
N GLU A 601 12.14 10.12 -33.82
CA GLU A 601 10.89 10.09 -34.58
C GLU A 601 9.66 10.52 -33.75
N SER A 602 9.78 10.55 -32.42
CA SER A 602 8.69 10.97 -31.54
C SER A 602 8.26 12.41 -31.81
N HIS A 603 6.96 12.58 -32.08
CA HIS A 603 6.30 13.87 -32.23
C HIS A 603 6.47 14.77 -30.99
N LEU A 604 6.65 14.18 -29.80
CA LEU A 604 6.80 14.88 -28.54
C LEU A 604 8.14 15.60 -28.38
N ARG A 605 9.15 15.25 -29.18
CA ARG A 605 10.48 15.88 -29.13
C ARG A 605 10.46 17.37 -29.49
N SER A 606 9.50 17.79 -30.32
CA SER A 606 9.30 19.19 -30.70
C SER A 606 8.68 20.06 -29.58
N SER A 607 8.20 19.44 -28.50
CA SER A 607 7.56 20.15 -27.39
C SER A 607 8.58 20.88 -26.52
N ARG A 608 8.49 22.22 -26.48
CA ARG A 608 9.43 23.11 -25.77
C ARG A 608 9.51 22.86 -24.26
N GLN A 609 8.48 22.29 -23.63
CA GLN A 609 8.47 21.97 -22.20
C GLN A 609 9.20 20.66 -21.86
N VAL A 610 9.46 19.79 -22.84
CA VAL A 610 10.00 18.43 -22.62
C VAL A 610 11.48 18.32 -23.01
N GLY A 611 12.05 19.35 -23.65
CA GLY A 611 13.43 19.34 -24.19
C GLY A 611 14.49 18.80 -23.22
N LEU A 612 14.48 19.26 -21.96
CA LEU A 612 15.47 18.85 -20.96
C LEU A 612 15.49 17.34 -20.68
N ARG A 613 14.33 16.66 -20.77
CA ARG A 613 14.23 15.22 -20.53
C ARG A 613 14.75 14.40 -21.72
N TRP A 614 14.59 14.91 -22.94
CA TRP A 614 15.17 14.30 -24.13
C TRP A 614 16.69 14.40 -24.13
N ASP A 615 17.23 15.55 -23.74
CA ASP A 615 18.68 15.75 -23.58
C ASP A 615 19.24 14.82 -22.47
N GLU A 616 18.46 14.59 -21.42
CA GLU A 616 18.81 13.64 -20.37
C GLU A 616 18.84 12.20 -20.91
N LEU A 617 17.83 11.77 -21.69
CA LEU A 617 17.82 10.47 -22.34
C LEU A 617 19.01 10.28 -23.30
N GLU A 618 19.30 11.27 -24.14
CA GLU A 618 20.45 11.29 -25.04
C GLU A 618 21.76 11.10 -24.26
N ARG A 619 21.94 11.84 -23.16
CA ARG A 619 23.12 11.75 -22.30
C ARG A 619 23.25 10.36 -21.69
N TRP A 620 22.15 9.74 -21.24
CA TRP A 620 22.18 8.38 -20.68
C TRP A 620 22.52 7.32 -21.73
N LEU A 621 21.96 7.40 -22.93
CA LEU A 621 22.27 6.48 -24.03
C LEU A 621 23.73 6.62 -24.49
N SER A 622 24.21 7.85 -24.64
CA SER A 622 25.60 8.14 -25.00
C SER A 622 26.57 7.64 -23.93
N ARG A 623 26.28 7.92 -22.65
CA ARG A 623 27.08 7.42 -21.52
C ARG A 623 27.14 5.90 -21.49
N LEU A 624 26.01 5.23 -21.73
CA LEU A 624 25.94 3.77 -21.81
C LEU A 624 26.84 3.24 -22.93
N LEU A 625 26.74 3.80 -24.15
CA LEU A 625 27.59 3.39 -25.28
C LEU A 625 29.07 3.62 -25.02
N VAL A 626 29.44 4.76 -24.42
CA VAL A 626 30.84 5.04 -24.05
C VAL A 626 31.36 3.97 -23.09
N LYS A 627 30.63 3.67 -22.02
CA LYS A 627 31.05 2.63 -21.06
C LYS A 627 31.10 1.24 -21.70
N VAL A 628 30.16 0.90 -22.59
CA VAL A 628 30.15 -0.37 -23.33
C VAL A 628 31.36 -0.46 -24.28
N SER A 629 31.74 0.64 -24.93
CA SER A 629 32.93 0.71 -25.81
C SER A 629 34.26 0.60 -25.04
N GLN A 630 34.32 1.16 -23.83
CA GLN A 630 35.47 1.01 -22.94
C GLN A 630 35.64 -0.43 -22.44
N ALA A 631 34.53 -1.16 -22.32
CA ALA A 631 34.52 -2.57 -21.95
C ALA A 631 34.81 -3.52 -23.13
N ASP A 632 34.33 -3.21 -24.33
CA ASP A 632 34.60 -3.99 -25.56
C ASP A 632 34.90 -3.07 -26.75
N HIS A 633 36.15 -3.06 -27.18
CA HIS A 633 36.63 -2.25 -28.31
C HIS A 633 35.95 -2.56 -29.66
N SER A 634 35.34 -3.75 -29.82
CA SER A 634 34.60 -4.09 -31.06
C SER A 634 33.31 -3.27 -31.23
N VAL A 635 32.82 -2.66 -30.16
CA VAL A 635 31.61 -1.82 -30.15
C VAL A 635 31.79 -0.60 -31.05
N GLU A 636 32.96 0.05 -31.02
CA GLU A 636 33.23 1.26 -31.80
C GLU A 636 33.14 0.99 -33.31
N ALA A 637 33.76 -0.10 -33.77
CA ALA A 637 33.68 -0.53 -35.16
C ALA A 637 32.25 -0.87 -35.59
N ARG A 638 31.53 -1.65 -34.77
CA ARG A 638 30.13 -2.04 -35.04
C ARG A 638 29.16 -0.86 -35.01
N TRP A 639 29.36 0.07 -34.10
CA TRP A 639 28.53 1.28 -34.03
C TRP A 639 28.78 2.18 -35.23
N SER A 640 30.04 2.30 -35.66
CA SER A 640 30.40 3.02 -36.89
C SER A 640 29.72 2.42 -38.13
N GLU A 641 29.57 1.09 -38.20
CA GLU A 641 28.78 0.42 -39.23
C GLU A 641 27.28 0.76 -39.14
N LEU A 642 26.70 0.82 -37.94
CA LEU A 642 25.32 1.24 -37.75
C LEU A 642 25.09 2.71 -38.14
N VAL A 643 26.01 3.61 -37.82
CA VAL A 643 25.95 5.03 -38.23
C VAL A 643 26.00 5.18 -39.75
N LYS A 644 26.75 4.32 -40.46
CA LYS A 644 26.72 4.29 -41.94
C LYS A 644 25.35 3.89 -42.49
N LEU A 645 24.58 3.09 -41.75
CA LEU A 645 23.21 2.69 -42.15
C LEU A 645 22.17 3.76 -41.79
N ASP A 646 22.34 4.45 -40.66
CA ASP A 646 21.47 5.55 -40.23
C ASP A 646 22.27 6.66 -39.55
N GLN A 647 22.44 7.78 -40.27
CA GLN A 647 23.24 8.91 -39.82
C GLN A 647 22.71 9.55 -38.53
N ARG A 648 21.43 9.37 -38.19
CA ARG A 648 20.84 9.93 -36.95
C ARG A 648 21.50 9.39 -35.68
N LEU A 649 22.17 8.24 -35.77
CA LEU A 649 22.91 7.61 -34.67
C LEU A 649 24.24 8.31 -34.35
N GLU A 650 24.72 9.19 -35.22
CA GLU A 650 26.00 9.91 -35.06
C GLU A 650 26.03 10.76 -33.78
N VAL A 651 24.88 11.29 -33.36
CA VAL A 651 24.74 12.12 -32.14
C VAL A 651 25.14 11.37 -30.87
N LEU A 652 25.01 10.04 -30.85
CA LEU A 652 25.36 9.22 -29.69
C LEU A 652 26.85 8.83 -29.64
N LEU A 653 27.64 9.19 -30.66
CA LEU A 653 29.08 9.02 -30.59
C LEU A 653 29.66 9.96 -29.53
N PRO A 654 30.67 9.52 -28.75
CA PRO A 654 31.41 10.44 -27.91
C PRO A 654 31.99 11.56 -28.78
N SER A 655 31.51 12.78 -28.56
CA SER A 655 32.18 13.97 -29.07
C SER A 655 33.57 14.01 -28.42
N HIS A 656 34.60 13.75 -29.23
CA HIS A 656 36.00 13.72 -28.80
C HIS A 656 36.46 15.02 -28.14
#